data_AF-A0AAV2YH66-F1
#
_entry.id   AF-A0AAV2YH66-F1
#
_cell.length_a   1.000
_cell.length_b   1.000
_cell.length_c   1.000
_cell.angle_alpha   90.00
_cell.angle_beta   90.00
_cell.angle_gamma   90.00
#
_symmetry.space_group_name_H-M   'P 1'
#
loop_
_entity.id
_entity.type
_entity.pdbx_description
1 polymer ?
#
loop_
_entity_poly.entity_id
_entity_poly.type
_entity_poly.pdbx_seq_one_letter_code
_entity_poly.pdbx_strand_id
1 'polypeptide(L)'
;MRSRGHGVRPRSHERRRSLTTVLLQKLEPSARLKDLREDQAAVSNQQQLVLERKIELLDHQRHAVSRWPQVRALFVAMTKALTNAASNMSPTKAVHDRSKSWVRDIARECERSFPKPEVSALQLEIAISHALNISLTVIPFVEVAAALRGVVLTFQDVPAAMVDYRRILCALSVLDKWRQGEVALLMHWCDFFTVFRDQVPVLLAKDLAPVLHTACNCEGDEVALEPYVRELHQIAAANGGVVAERTLRVYVDEHPTLRQILHDQCWKQLTDDMRLKYFQELYEQAHRRWHEEDMKARREYALNIWRQREPRQRMARWKLFTKYERMKATSIKHFRHLALTKGVERLLEQRERRQHARRQTVNARKHYCTTLLMWTFDAWQLFRLSILLLFVRAHNRQEMKVVREIRRQKMDEIRLRREHKMLVQIMAQWKEFVVRQLESRDAATRQVHLHQQVHEQRQILEESRLMEIEERISHAVEARERELAEEAVRRAFHEQTEKVYENRKLKKQEEERIRYKRERDAVIMADMERMWTDIEQRTCAEVRAATLAWYETPEGVQAVEAESTRIFERDPIAVQKQLFSNPESLALPGCVWQLKLEDYGGRYAKAFYLNMDTYEKIMCDELVLENCEDIAREVIIQHRIDEAKARVQARAAQVYRQKTEQDAAIKIQMLFKCRHALRATRSVIRSIFMKRVDAVTGDVVYFNIRRQEARRKPPKLIGSDEPLIPVESTTWIRRIDDDGNSYFMRLDNDETSWTPPDHYILCDRCHHNFVTRRWNEGGSRFCIICHAEGVKNGFFPEDATWTKLTVQPAKCVVCRNSLADVICHDCRGDSTCTRCFTALHRNKRIADHKQFEWLINRPAIGLTPPSSWPTSSPTSRAAS
;
A
#
# COMPACT_ATOMS: atom_id res chain seq x y z
N MET A 1 -70.80 12.35 21.33
CA MET A 1 -71.49 11.69 20.19
C MET A 1 -70.77 10.38 19.89
N ARG A 2 -71.43 9.27 20.25
CA ARG A 2 -71.77 8.10 19.40
C ARG A 2 -70.58 7.27 18.90
N SER A 3 -70.52 5.94 19.06
CA SER A 3 -71.31 4.95 19.81
C SER A 3 -70.81 3.57 19.36
N ARG A 4 -70.70 2.64 20.33
CA ARG A 4 -71.02 1.19 20.25
C ARG A 4 -70.17 0.31 19.31
N GLY A 5 -69.74 -0.90 19.68
CA GLY A 5 -70.11 -1.75 20.82
C GLY A 5 -70.61 -3.13 20.35
N HIS A 6 -70.35 -4.14 21.21
CA HIS A 6 -70.77 -5.56 21.20
C HIS A 6 -69.77 -6.53 20.58
N GLY A 7 -69.29 -7.60 21.27
CA GLY A 7 -69.79 -8.33 22.45
C GLY A 7 -70.23 -9.75 22.01
N VAL A 8 -69.74 -10.85 22.60
CA VAL A 8 -70.41 -11.79 23.54
C VAL A 8 -69.43 -13.01 23.68
N ARG A 9 -68.82 -13.41 24.83
CA ARG A 9 -69.24 -14.17 26.07
C ARG A 9 -69.70 -15.64 25.84
N PRO A 10 -69.75 -16.56 26.87
CA PRO A 10 -68.78 -16.99 27.92
C PRO A 10 -68.88 -18.53 28.29
N ARG A 11 -68.10 -19.05 29.30
CA ARG A 11 -68.44 -20.09 30.35
C ARG A 11 -67.17 -20.60 31.10
N SER A 12 -66.95 -20.34 32.41
CA SER A 12 -67.27 -21.11 33.68
C SER A 12 -66.51 -22.45 33.85
N HIS A 13 -65.69 -22.74 34.89
CA HIS A 13 -65.95 -22.98 36.34
C HIS A 13 -64.59 -22.99 37.13
N GLU A 14 -64.45 -22.42 38.35
CA GLU A 14 -64.50 -23.05 39.71
C GLU A 14 -63.55 -24.27 39.92
N ARG A 15 -62.73 -24.47 40.99
CA ARG A 15 -62.81 -24.15 42.44
C ARG A 15 -61.53 -24.57 43.22
N ARG A 16 -61.24 -23.84 44.32
CA ARG A 16 -60.71 -24.22 45.68
C ARG A 16 -59.31 -24.89 45.84
N ARG A 17 -58.38 -24.29 46.62
CA ARG A 17 -58.08 -24.43 48.09
C ARG A 17 -57.73 -25.89 48.47
N SER A 18 -56.65 -26.23 49.19
CA SER A 18 -56.15 -25.65 50.45
C SER A 18 -54.71 -26.07 50.80
N LEU A 19 -54.08 -25.25 51.64
CA LEU A 19 -52.83 -25.45 52.39
C LEU A 19 -52.98 -26.40 53.59
N THR A 20 -51.82 -26.75 54.18
CA THR A 20 -51.54 -27.27 55.56
C THR A 20 -51.88 -28.76 55.80
N THR A 21 -50.99 -29.59 56.35
CA THR A 21 -50.36 -29.47 57.68
C THR A 21 -49.14 -30.42 57.82
N VAL A 22 -48.33 -30.11 58.83
CA VAL A 22 -46.98 -30.56 59.19
C VAL A 22 -47.00 -31.64 60.30
N LEU A 23 -46.00 -32.55 60.28
CA LEU A 23 -45.38 -33.36 61.36
C LEU A 23 -46.13 -34.54 62.05
N LEU A 24 -45.57 -35.77 61.97
CA LEU A 24 -44.73 -36.40 63.03
C LEU A 24 -44.29 -37.85 62.68
N GLN A 25 -42.99 -38.10 62.85
CA GLN A 25 -42.26 -39.33 63.24
C GLN A 25 -43.00 -40.69 63.34
N LYS A 26 -42.41 -41.78 62.81
CA LYS A 26 -41.43 -42.71 63.45
C LYS A 26 -41.37 -44.06 62.70
N LEU A 27 -40.23 -44.76 62.87
CA LEU A 27 -39.93 -46.19 62.62
C LEU A 27 -39.32 -46.54 61.24
N GLU A 28 -38.05 -46.97 61.29
CA GLU A 28 -37.42 -47.81 60.27
C GLU A 28 -38.22 -49.12 60.06
N PRO A 29 -38.13 -49.68 58.85
CA PRO A 29 -38.00 -51.11 58.71
C PRO A 29 -36.72 -51.45 57.93
N SER A 30 -35.98 -52.43 58.45
CA SER A 30 -34.90 -53.14 57.78
C SER A 30 -35.25 -53.45 56.31
N ALA A 31 -34.43 -52.94 55.38
CA ALA A 31 -34.55 -53.21 53.95
C ALA A 31 -34.56 -54.72 53.70
N ARG A 32 -35.54 -55.19 52.92
CA ARG A 32 -35.59 -56.60 52.54
C ARG A 32 -34.40 -56.90 51.65
N LEU A 33 -33.80 -58.08 51.79
CA LEU A 33 -32.75 -58.61 50.90
C LEU A 33 -33.11 -58.58 49.40
N LYS A 34 -34.39 -58.39 49.07
CA LYS A 34 -34.88 -58.18 47.71
C LYS A 34 -34.59 -56.76 47.20
N ASP A 35 -34.70 -55.75 48.06
CA ASP A 35 -34.47 -54.34 47.72
C ASP A 35 -32.97 -54.09 47.48
N LEU A 36 -32.09 -54.75 48.25
CA LEU A 36 -30.63 -54.74 48.00
C LEU A 36 -30.23 -55.44 46.70
N ARG A 37 -30.97 -56.48 46.26
CA ARG A 37 -30.76 -57.13 44.97
C ARG A 37 -31.32 -56.32 43.81
N GLU A 38 -32.42 -55.62 44.03
CA GLU A 38 -32.99 -54.68 43.05
C GLU A 38 -32.10 -53.43 42.91
N ASP A 39 -31.50 -52.94 43.99
CA ASP A 39 -30.50 -51.86 43.96
C ASP A 39 -29.17 -52.31 43.33
N GLN A 40 -28.68 -53.51 43.62
CA GLN A 40 -27.50 -54.06 42.93
C GLN A 40 -27.78 -54.33 41.45
N ALA A 41 -28.98 -54.78 41.08
CA ALA A 41 -29.39 -54.92 39.69
C ALA A 41 -29.59 -53.55 39.02
N ALA A 42 -30.09 -52.55 39.73
CA ALA A 42 -30.21 -51.18 39.24
C ALA A 42 -28.83 -50.55 39.02
N VAL A 43 -27.90 -50.72 39.95
CA VAL A 43 -26.51 -50.24 39.83
C VAL A 43 -25.77 -50.99 38.72
N SER A 44 -25.95 -52.32 38.59
CA SER A 44 -25.38 -53.11 37.49
C SER A 44 -25.96 -52.70 36.14
N ASN A 45 -27.27 -52.49 36.04
CA ASN A 45 -27.92 -52.00 34.82
C ASN A 45 -27.52 -50.56 34.52
N GLN A 46 -27.28 -49.73 35.52
CA GLN A 46 -26.83 -48.36 35.37
C GLN A 46 -25.35 -48.31 34.95
N GLN A 47 -24.52 -49.20 35.47
CA GLN A 47 -23.14 -49.39 35.02
C GLN A 47 -23.08 -49.96 33.61
N GLN A 48 -23.97 -50.89 33.26
CA GLN A 48 -24.10 -51.45 31.91
C GLN A 48 -24.62 -50.40 30.92
N LEU A 49 -25.60 -49.57 31.30
CA LEU A 49 -26.06 -48.40 30.51
C LEU A 49 -24.97 -47.35 30.36
N VAL A 50 -24.12 -47.15 31.37
CA VAL A 50 -22.96 -46.24 31.28
C VAL A 50 -21.89 -46.83 30.36
N LEU A 51 -21.67 -48.15 30.39
CA LEU A 51 -20.73 -48.85 29.52
C LEU A 51 -21.23 -48.87 28.07
N GLU A 52 -22.52 -49.13 27.85
CA GLU A 52 -23.20 -49.06 26.56
C GLU A 52 -23.15 -47.63 26.02
N ARG A 53 -23.46 -46.61 26.84
CA ARG A 53 -23.23 -45.21 26.45
C ARG A 53 -21.77 -44.88 26.14
N LYS A 54 -20.82 -45.52 26.81
CA LYS A 54 -19.38 -45.30 26.57
C LYS A 54 -18.92 -45.99 25.30
N ILE A 55 -19.50 -47.13 24.95
CA ILE A 55 -19.28 -47.84 23.68
C ILE A 55 -19.96 -47.07 22.54
N GLU A 56 -21.19 -46.59 22.73
CA GLU A 56 -21.89 -45.68 21.81
C GLU A 56 -21.12 -44.38 21.61
N LEU A 57 -20.58 -43.76 22.67
CA LEU A 57 -19.70 -42.60 22.58
C LEU A 57 -18.40 -42.88 21.81
N LEU A 58 -17.79 -44.05 22.00
CA LEU A 58 -16.57 -44.46 21.29
C LEU A 58 -16.85 -44.78 19.80
N ASP A 59 -18.01 -45.35 19.47
CA ASP A 59 -18.44 -45.57 18.08
C ASP A 59 -18.88 -44.26 17.41
N HIS A 60 -19.55 -43.35 18.14
CA HIS A 60 -19.82 -41.99 17.69
C HIS A 60 -18.53 -41.17 17.46
N GLN A 61 -17.52 -41.33 18.32
CA GLN A 61 -16.20 -40.69 18.15
C GLN A 61 -15.43 -41.27 16.95
N ARG A 62 -15.51 -42.58 16.69
CA ARG A 62 -14.94 -43.20 15.47
C ARG A 62 -15.66 -42.77 14.19
N HIS A 63 -16.97 -42.53 14.25
CA HIS A 63 -17.74 -42.08 13.10
C HIS A 63 -17.62 -40.57 12.83
N ALA A 64 -17.57 -39.71 13.84
CA ALA A 64 -17.45 -38.25 13.67
C ALA A 64 -16.11 -37.82 13.03
N VAL A 65 -15.00 -38.44 13.44
CA VAL A 65 -13.65 -38.12 12.94
C VAL A 65 -13.41 -38.61 11.49
N SER A 66 -14.30 -39.45 10.92
CA SER A 66 -14.13 -40.04 9.58
C SER A 66 -15.08 -39.51 8.49
N ARG A 67 -16.05 -38.63 8.81
CA ARG A 67 -17.04 -38.11 7.84
C ARG A 67 -16.41 -37.30 6.72
N TRP A 68 -15.60 -36.30 7.06
CA TRP A 68 -15.08 -35.33 6.11
C TRP A 68 -14.06 -35.87 5.11
N PRO A 69 -13.16 -36.81 5.46
CA PRO A 69 -12.34 -37.51 4.47
C PRO A 69 -13.17 -38.18 3.36
N GLN A 70 -14.28 -38.84 3.71
CA GLN A 70 -15.17 -39.50 2.74
C GLN A 70 -15.95 -38.48 1.90
N VAL A 71 -16.46 -37.40 2.51
CA VAL A 71 -17.17 -36.32 1.79
C VAL A 71 -16.24 -35.63 0.79
N ARG A 72 -14.97 -35.36 1.16
CA ARG A 72 -13.96 -34.81 0.25
C ARG A 72 -13.63 -35.78 -0.88
N ALA A 73 -13.46 -37.06 -0.57
CA ALA A 73 -13.21 -38.08 -1.59
C ALA A 73 -14.35 -38.16 -2.62
N LEU A 74 -15.61 -38.14 -2.15
CA LEU A 74 -16.80 -38.09 -3.02
C LEU A 74 -16.82 -36.83 -3.88
N PHE A 75 -16.57 -35.66 -3.29
CA PHE A 75 -16.59 -34.38 -4.01
C PHE A 75 -15.49 -34.33 -5.09
N VAL A 76 -14.28 -34.80 -4.79
CA VAL A 76 -13.16 -34.88 -5.74
C VAL A 76 -13.45 -35.88 -6.84
N ALA A 77 -13.91 -37.09 -6.50
CA ALA A 77 -14.27 -38.13 -7.48
C ALA A 77 -15.37 -37.64 -8.43
N MET A 78 -16.43 -37.01 -7.89
CA MET A 78 -17.53 -36.46 -8.67
C MET A 78 -17.06 -35.33 -9.58
N THR A 79 -16.30 -34.37 -9.05
CA THR A 79 -15.80 -33.22 -9.84
C THR A 79 -14.90 -33.70 -10.97
N LYS A 80 -13.97 -34.64 -10.69
CA LYS A 80 -13.07 -35.24 -11.67
C LYS A 80 -13.83 -36.02 -12.75
N ALA A 81 -14.81 -36.83 -12.35
CA ALA A 81 -15.62 -37.61 -13.28
C ALA A 81 -16.47 -36.71 -14.19
N LEU A 82 -17.08 -35.64 -13.65
CA LEU A 82 -17.84 -34.66 -14.43
C LEU A 82 -16.95 -33.83 -15.36
N THR A 83 -15.73 -33.44 -14.94
CA THR A 83 -14.79 -32.74 -15.83
C THR A 83 -14.31 -33.62 -16.98
N ASN A 84 -14.04 -34.90 -16.71
CA ASN A 84 -13.62 -35.86 -17.73
C ASN A 84 -14.75 -36.20 -18.70
N ALA A 85 -15.99 -36.28 -18.20
CA ALA A 85 -17.16 -36.43 -19.06
C ALA A 85 -17.38 -35.19 -19.94
N ALA A 86 -17.16 -33.98 -19.39
CA ALA A 86 -17.28 -32.73 -20.13
C ALA A 86 -16.25 -32.59 -21.27
N SER A 87 -15.01 -33.07 -21.07
CA SER A 87 -13.98 -33.04 -22.12
C SER A 87 -14.23 -34.02 -23.28
N ASN A 88 -15.03 -35.07 -23.05
CA ASN A 88 -15.31 -36.12 -24.05
C ASN A 88 -16.60 -35.89 -24.86
N MET A 89 -17.38 -34.84 -24.56
CA MET A 89 -18.62 -34.52 -25.28
C MET A 89 -18.46 -33.30 -26.19
N SER A 90 -19.04 -33.37 -27.40
CA SER A 90 -19.12 -32.26 -28.37
C SER A 90 -19.70 -30.98 -27.73
N PRO A 91 -19.18 -29.78 -28.07
CA PRO A 91 -19.51 -28.51 -27.41
C PRO A 91 -20.95 -28.01 -27.59
N THR A 92 -21.83 -28.83 -28.18
CA THR A 92 -23.22 -28.46 -28.52
C THR A 92 -24.26 -28.89 -27.47
N LYS A 93 -23.88 -29.62 -26.42
CA LYS A 93 -24.77 -29.89 -25.27
C LYS A 93 -24.20 -29.26 -24.00
N ALA A 94 -25.03 -28.49 -23.31
CA ALA A 94 -24.71 -27.65 -22.15
C ALA A 94 -24.18 -28.44 -20.93
N VAL A 95 -22.92 -28.88 -20.98
CA VAL A 95 -22.22 -29.51 -19.85
C VAL A 95 -21.40 -28.47 -19.05
N HIS A 96 -21.10 -27.31 -19.64
CA HIS A 96 -20.27 -26.28 -18.99
C HIS A 96 -20.92 -25.63 -17.75
N ASP A 97 -22.23 -25.79 -17.56
CA ASP A 97 -22.95 -25.28 -16.38
C ASP A 97 -23.10 -26.34 -15.27
N ARG A 98 -23.06 -27.63 -15.62
CA ARG A 98 -23.28 -28.74 -14.66
C ARG A 98 -22.15 -28.93 -13.65
N SER A 99 -20.91 -28.59 -14.01
CA SER A 99 -19.79 -28.69 -13.06
C SER A 99 -19.87 -27.68 -11.90
N LYS A 100 -20.75 -26.66 -12.00
CA LYS A 100 -20.94 -25.61 -10.98
C LYS A 100 -22.26 -25.74 -10.20
N SER A 101 -23.12 -26.72 -10.51
CA SER A 101 -24.45 -26.84 -9.87
C SER A 101 -24.90 -28.26 -9.50
N TRP A 102 -24.07 -29.28 -9.68
CA TRP A 102 -24.49 -30.68 -9.56
C TRP A 102 -25.09 -31.06 -8.19
N VAL A 103 -24.62 -30.45 -7.08
CA VAL A 103 -25.19 -30.66 -5.74
C VAL A 103 -26.66 -30.21 -5.67
N ARG A 104 -26.99 -29.09 -6.34
CA ARG A 104 -28.37 -28.57 -6.41
C ARG A 104 -29.27 -29.49 -7.24
N ASP A 105 -28.73 -30.07 -8.30
CA ASP A 105 -29.49 -30.95 -9.19
C ASP A 105 -29.79 -32.28 -8.48
N ILE A 106 -28.85 -32.82 -7.71
CA ILE A 106 -29.09 -33.98 -6.83
C ILE A 106 -30.13 -33.65 -5.76
N ALA A 107 -30.05 -32.47 -5.13
CA ALA A 107 -31.00 -32.07 -4.11
C ALA A 107 -32.44 -32.05 -4.63
N ARG A 108 -32.68 -31.41 -5.78
CA ARG A 108 -34.00 -31.37 -6.43
C ARG A 108 -34.51 -32.76 -6.78
N GLU A 109 -33.62 -33.66 -7.19
CA GLU A 109 -34.02 -35.01 -7.55
C GLU A 109 -34.36 -35.85 -6.32
N CYS A 110 -33.64 -35.68 -5.22
CA CYS A 110 -33.95 -36.33 -3.95
C CYS A 110 -35.29 -35.84 -3.39
N GLU A 111 -35.54 -34.52 -3.42
CA GLU A 111 -36.82 -33.92 -3.01
C GLU A 111 -38.01 -34.43 -3.86
N ARG A 112 -37.79 -34.68 -5.15
CA ARG A 112 -38.82 -35.23 -6.06
C ARG A 112 -39.04 -36.72 -5.86
N SER A 113 -37.96 -37.48 -5.66
CA SER A 113 -37.99 -38.94 -5.64
C SER A 113 -38.35 -39.52 -4.27
N PHE A 114 -38.07 -38.80 -3.19
CA PHE A 114 -38.22 -39.31 -1.83
C PHE A 114 -39.16 -38.43 -1.00
N PRO A 115 -40.36 -38.92 -0.62
CA PRO A 115 -41.29 -38.18 0.25
C PRO A 115 -40.82 -38.11 1.71
N LYS A 116 -39.88 -38.98 2.09
CA LYS A 116 -39.19 -38.97 3.40
C LYS A 116 -37.69 -38.74 3.17
N PRO A 117 -37.00 -38.03 4.08
CA PRO A 117 -35.58 -37.71 3.93
C PRO A 117 -34.65 -38.90 4.18
N GLU A 118 -35.14 -39.96 4.83
CA GLU A 118 -34.40 -41.18 5.09
C GLU A 118 -34.33 -42.06 3.84
N VAL A 119 -33.12 -42.31 3.34
CA VAL A 119 -32.87 -43.11 2.13
C VAL A 119 -31.75 -44.11 2.33
N SER A 120 -31.79 -45.22 1.59
CA SER A 120 -30.69 -46.18 1.52
C SER A 120 -29.60 -45.72 0.54
N ALA A 121 -28.41 -46.30 0.65
CA ALA A 121 -27.30 -46.03 -0.29
C ALA A 121 -27.71 -46.22 -1.76
N LEU A 122 -28.46 -47.29 -2.05
CA LEU A 122 -28.92 -47.62 -3.39
C LEU A 122 -29.91 -46.58 -3.93
N GLN A 123 -30.83 -46.10 -3.08
CA GLN A 123 -31.76 -45.04 -3.46
C GLN A 123 -31.03 -43.75 -3.83
N LEU A 124 -30.00 -43.38 -3.06
CA LEU A 124 -29.19 -42.20 -3.33
C LEU A 124 -28.35 -42.37 -4.62
N GLU A 125 -27.80 -43.56 -4.89
CA GLU A 125 -27.12 -43.87 -6.16
C GLU A 125 -28.05 -43.69 -7.38
N ILE A 126 -29.30 -44.15 -7.28
CA ILE A 126 -30.31 -43.99 -8.34
C ILE A 126 -30.65 -42.51 -8.55
N ALA A 127 -30.87 -41.76 -7.46
CA ALA A 127 -31.20 -40.34 -7.55
C ALA A 127 -30.05 -39.52 -8.16
N ILE A 128 -28.79 -39.82 -7.81
CA ILE A 128 -27.62 -39.16 -8.40
C ILE A 128 -27.47 -39.50 -9.89
N SER A 129 -27.67 -40.78 -10.24
CA SER A 129 -27.64 -41.25 -11.63
C SER A 129 -28.67 -40.52 -12.49
N HIS A 130 -29.89 -40.36 -11.96
CA HIS A 130 -30.98 -39.67 -12.64
C HIS A 130 -30.75 -38.15 -12.73
N ALA A 131 -30.37 -37.50 -11.61
CA ALA A 131 -30.13 -36.06 -11.53
C ALA A 131 -29.07 -35.58 -12.54
N LEU A 132 -28.00 -36.36 -12.69
CA LEU A 132 -26.86 -36.00 -13.53
C LEU A 132 -26.93 -36.63 -14.92
N ASN A 133 -27.89 -37.54 -15.16
CA ASN A 133 -28.01 -38.37 -16.36
C ASN A 133 -26.72 -39.16 -16.64
N ILE A 134 -26.21 -39.84 -15.60
CA ILE A 134 -24.98 -40.65 -15.62
C ILE A 134 -25.27 -42.05 -15.12
N SER A 135 -24.48 -43.04 -15.57
CA SER A 135 -24.51 -44.39 -14.98
C SER A 135 -23.35 -44.55 -14.02
N LEU A 136 -23.63 -44.70 -12.73
CA LEU A 136 -22.61 -44.93 -11.69
C LEU A 136 -21.89 -46.29 -11.83
N THR A 137 -22.37 -47.18 -12.70
CA THR A 137 -21.76 -48.48 -13.01
C THR A 137 -20.71 -48.44 -14.12
N VAL A 138 -20.53 -47.29 -14.80
CA VAL A 138 -19.65 -47.15 -15.98
C VAL A 138 -18.46 -46.25 -15.65
N ILE A 139 -17.26 -46.59 -16.14
CA ILE A 139 -16.04 -45.76 -15.99
C ILE A 139 -16.29 -44.39 -16.65
N PRO A 140 -16.02 -43.25 -15.96
CA PRO A 140 -15.22 -43.09 -14.74
C PRO A 140 -16.01 -43.04 -13.42
N PHE A 141 -17.31 -43.31 -13.40
CA PHE A 141 -18.19 -43.08 -12.24
C PHE A 141 -18.22 -44.21 -11.20
N VAL A 142 -17.51 -45.32 -11.44
CA VAL A 142 -17.38 -46.43 -10.46
C VAL A 142 -16.72 -45.96 -9.15
N GLU A 143 -15.73 -45.08 -9.25
CA GLU A 143 -15.07 -44.46 -8.08
C GLU A 143 -16.04 -43.58 -7.27
N VAL A 144 -17.00 -42.93 -7.96
CA VAL A 144 -18.04 -42.10 -7.33
C VAL A 144 -19.00 -42.98 -6.52
N ALA A 145 -19.42 -44.13 -7.05
CA ALA A 145 -20.28 -45.07 -6.34
C ALA A 145 -19.60 -45.60 -5.06
N ALA A 146 -18.32 -45.95 -5.14
CA ALA A 146 -17.54 -46.40 -3.97
C ALA A 146 -17.41 -45.29 -2.90
N ALA A 147 -17.08 -44.07 -3.31
CA ALA A 147 -16.97 -42.93 -2.40
C ALA A 147 -18.32 -42.56 -1.77
N LEU A 148 -19.42 -42.66 -2.53
CA LEU A 148 -20.77 -42.38 -2.04
C LEU A 148 -21.17 -43.39 -0.94
N ARG A 149 -20.91 -44.68 -1.15
CA ARG A 149 -21.16 -45.70 -0.12
C ARG A 149 -20.34 -45.44 1.15
N GLY A 150 -19.09 -45.00 1.01
CA GLY A 150 -18.27 -44.54 2.13
C GLY A 150 -18.90 -43.38 2.89
N VAL A 151 -19.43 -42.37 2.19
CA VAL A 151 -20.15 -41.25 2.82
C VAL A 151 -21.42 -41.72 3.53
N VAL A 152 -22.25 -42.54 2.89
CA VAL A 152 -23.50 -43.06 3.49
C VAL A 152 -23.21 -43.80 4.79
N LEU A 153 -22.19 -44.68 4.81
CA LEU A 153 -21.78 -45.39 6.02
C LEU A 153 -21.40 -44.44 7.18
N THR A 154 -20.79 -43.29 6.89
CA THR A 154 -20.38 -42.32 7.93
C THR A 154 -21.51 -41.41 8.44
N PHE A 155 -22.61 -41.30 7.70
CA PHE A 155 -23.79 -40.49 8.05
C PHE A 155 -24.96 -41.33 8.57
N GLN A 156 -24.80 -42.65 8.63
CA GLN A 156 -25.82 -43.60 9.05
C GLN A 156 -25.98 -43.59 10.58
N ASP A 157 -27.20 -43.36 11.05
CA ASP A 157 -27.53 -43.41 12.47
C ASP A 157 -27.87 -44.86 12.86
N VAL A 158 -27.04 -45.48 13.72
CA VAL A 158 -27.28 -46.86 14.22
C VAL A 158 -28.52 -46.84 15.12
N PRO A 159 -29.51 -47.75 14.95
CA PRO A 159 -29.48 -49.02 14.21
C PRO A 159 -30.15 -49.00 12.81
N ALA A 160 -30.55 -47.85 12.27
CA ALA A 160 -31.27 -47.79 11.00
C ALA A 160 -30.33 -47.95 9.79
N ALA A 161 -30.72 -48.75 8.80
CA ALA A 161 -30.01 -48.91 7.52
C ALA A 161 -30.15 -47.68 6.57
N MET A 162 -30.59 -46.54 7.10
CA MET A 162 -31.07 -45.38 6.35
C MET A 162 -30.31 -44.13 6.78
N VAL A 163 -30.12 -43.22 5.83
CA VAL A 163 -29.42 -41.94 6.02
C VAL A 163 -30.33 -40.78 5.64
N ASP A 164 -30.29 -39.70 6.41
CA ASP A 164 -30.87 -38.43 5.99
C ASP A 164 -30.01 -37.80 4.89
N TYR A 165 -30.47 -37.85 3.64
CA TYR A 165 -29.71 -37.33 2.50
C TYR A 165 -29.45 -35.81 2.62
N ARG A 166 -30.29 -35.08 3.36
CA ARG A 166 -30.16 -33.62 3.53
C ARG A 166 -28.87 -33.27 4.27
N ARG A 167 -28.44 -34.11 5.22
CA ARG A 167 -27.15 -33.94 5.95
C ARG A 167 -25.96 -34.07 5.00
N ILE A 168 -26.01 -35.04 4.07
CA ILE A 168 -24.97 -35.22 3.04
C ILE A 168 -24.93 -34.02 2.10
N LEU A 169 -26.09 -33.51 1.67
CA LEU A 169 -26.17 -32.34 0.79
C LEU A 169 -25.63 -31.08 1.46
N CYS A 170 -25.93 -30.85 2.74
CA CYS A 170 -25.33 -29.76 3.51
C CYS A 170 -23.81 -29.89 3.55
N ALA A 171 -23.26 -31.09 3.84
CA ALA A 171 -21.81 -31.32 3.86
C ALA A 171 -21.15 -31.07 2.49
N LEU A 172 -21.76 -31.56 1.40
CA LEU A 172 -21.28 -31.30 0.04
C LEU A 172 -21.36 -29.82 -0.34
N SER A 173 -22.37 -29.09 0.14
CA SER A 173 -22.52 -27.67 -0.13
C SER A 173 -21.41 -26.83 0.51
N VAL A 174 -20.76 -27.30 1.59
CA VAL A 174 -19.56 -26.66 2.14
C VAL A 174 -18.43 -26.67 1.12
N LEU A 175 -18.23 -27.76 0.41
CA LEU A 175 -17.17 -27.84 -0.60
C LEU A 175 -17.55 -27.08 -1.89
N ASP A 176 -18.83 -27.06 -2.25
CA ASP A 176 -19.33 -26.40 -3.47
C ASP A 176 -19.44 -24.87 -3.34
N LYS A 177 -20.01 -24.38 -2.23
CA LYS A 177 -20.55 -23.00 -2.11
C LYS A 177 -19.94 -22.15 -1.01
N TRP A 178 -18.87 -22.59 -0.35
CA TRP A 178 -18.27 -21.81 0.74
C TRP A 178 -17.90 -20.36 0.36
N ARG A 179 -17.65 -20.09 -0.93
CA ARG A 179 -17.38 -18.74 -1.49
C ARG A 179 -18.50 -17.73 -1.22
N GLN A 180 -19.71 -18.17 -0.95
CA GLN A 180 -20.88 -17.31 -0.72
C GLN A 180 -20.93 -16.74 0.71
N GLY A 181 -20.07 -17.22 1.61
CA GLY A 181 -20.02 -16.83 3.00
C GLY A 181 -20.87 -17.72 3.90
N GLU A 182 -20.48 -17.81 5.16
CA GLU A 182 -21.05 -18.68 6.20
C GLU A 182 -22.55 -18.47 6.41
N VAL A 183 -23.04 -17.22 6.36
CA VAL A 183 -24.48 -16.94 6.52
C VAL A 183 -25.27 -17.48 5.32
N ALA A 184 -24.80 -17.23 4.09
CA ALA A 184 -25.48 -17.73 2.89
C ALA A 184 -25.45 -19.26 2.82
N LEU A 185 -24.35 -19.86 3.28
CA LEU A 185 -24.20 -21.30 3.38
C LEU A 185 -25.18 -21.90 4.38
N LEU A 186 -25.31 -21.30 5.56
CA LEU A 186 -26.29 -21.70 6.58
C LEU A 186 -27.73 -21.57 6.06
N MET A 187 -28.08 -20.46 5.39
CA MET A 187 -29.41 -20.33 4.77
C MET A 187 -29.65 -21.45 3.76
N HIS A 188 -28.62 -21.82 2.99
CA HIS A 188 -28.73 -22.90 2.03
C HIS A 188 -28.90 -24.28 2.70
N TRP A 189 -28.29 -24.51 3.85
CA TRP A 189 -28.56 -25.70 4.65
C TRP A 189 -29.99 -25.72 5.15
N CYS A 190 -30.50 -24.55 5.58
CA CYS A 190 -31.87 -24.41 6.02
C CYS A 190 -32.86 -24.76 4.92
N ASP A 191 -32.62 -24.34 3.67
CA ASP A 191 -33.45 -24.67 2.51
C ASP A 191 -33.73 -26.18 2.43
N PHE A 192 -32.70 -27.02 2.60
CA PHE A 192 -32.84 -28.49 2.54
C PHE A 192 -33.73 -29.08 3.64
N PHE A 193 -33.85 -28.39 4.78
CA PHE A 193 -34.64 -28.83 5.93
C PHE A 193 -35.96 -28.06 6.09
N THR A 194 -36.24 -27.08 5.23
CA THR A 194 -37.43 -26.25 5.35
C THR A 194 -38.71 -27.02 5.04
N VAL A 195 -39.72 -26.80 5.87
CA VAL A 195 -41.09 -27.24 5.66
C VAL A 195 -41.96 -25.99 5.53
N PHE A 196 -42.92 -26.01 4.61
CA PHE A 196 -43.85 -24.89 4.45
C PHE A 196 -45.00 -25.01 5.45
N ARG A 197 -45.14 -24.02 6.36
CA ARG A 197 -46.35 -23.80 7.17
C ARG A 197 -46.92 -22.44 6.80
N ASP A 198 -48.21 -22.40 6.43
CA ASP A 198 -48.89 -21.17 6.02
C ASP A 198 -48.15 -20.36 4.94
N GLN A 199 -47.55 -21.06 3.96
CA GLN A 199 -46.71 -20.49 2.89
C GLN A 199 -45.39 -19.83 3.33
N VAL A 200 -45.00 -19.97 4.60
CA VAL A 200 -43.72 -19.49 5.12
C VAL A 200 -42.76 -20.67 5.30
N PRO A 201 -41.51 -20.59 4.78
CA PRO A 201 -40.50 -21.62 5.01
C PRO A 201 -40.06 -21.57 6.49
N VAL A 202 -40.24 -22.70 7.18
CA VAL A 202 -39.89 -22.84 8.59
C VAL A 202 -39.04 -24.10 8.83
N LEU A 203 -38.14 -24.01 9.81
CA LEU A 203 -37.37 -25.12 10.34
C LEU A 203 -38.08 -25.70 11.56
N LEU A 204 -38.17 -27.02 11.65
CA LEU A 204 -38.66 -27.69 12.85
C LEU A 204 -37.56 -27.69 13.91
N ALA A 205 -37.94 -27.61 15.19
CA ALA A 205 -36.98 -27.62 16.30
C ALA A 205 -36.00 -28.81 16.22
N LYS A 206 -36.49 -30.01 15.88
CA LYS A 206 -35.69 -31.23 15.73
C LYS A 206 -34.58 -31.15 14.68
N ASP A 207 -34.72 -30.26 13.69
CA ASP A 207 -33.80 -30.14 12.55
C ASP A 207 -32.70 -29.08 12.80
N LEU A 208 -32.81 -28.28 13.88
CA LEU A 208 -31.85 -27.22 14.21
C LEU A 208 -30.44 -27.76 14.54
N ALA A 209 -30.36 -28.80 15.36
CA ALA A 209 -29.08 -29.42 15.71
C ALA A 209 -28.41 -30.10 14.49
N PRO A 210 -29.10 -30.92 13.68
CA PRO A 210 -28.54 -31.47 12.44
C PRO A 210 -28.00 -30.42 11.47
N VAL A 211 -28.72 -29.31 11.29
CA VAL A 211 -28.30 -28.22 10.40
C VAL A 211 -27.01 -27.56 10.90
N LEU A 212 -26.95 -27.19 12.18
CA LEU A 212 -25.77 -26.52 12.74
C LEU A 212 -24.57 -27.45 12.88
N HIS A 213 -24.79 -28.72 13.20
CA HIS A 213 -23.70 -29.70 13.38
C HIS A 213 -23.14 -30.25 12.07
N THR A 214 -23.69 -29.85 10.91
CA THR A 214 -23.24 -30.38 9.61
C THR A 214 -21.75 -30.13 9.38
N ALA A 215 -21.23 -28.95 9.74
CA ALA A 215 -19.83 -28.58 9.51
C ALA A 215 -18.85 -29.09 10.59
N CYS A 216 -19.35 -29.67 11.68
CA CYS A 216 -18.53 -30.15 12.79
C CYS A 216 -17.65 -31.34 12.38
N ASN A 217 -16.42 -31.38 12.90
CA ASN A 217 -15.50 -32.51 12.70
C ASN A 217 -15.37 -33.40 13.94
N CYS A 218 -15.61 -32.84 15.11
CA CYS A 218 -15.48 -33.52 16.38
C CYS A 218 -16.57 -33.09 17.37
N GLU A 219 -16.74 -33.88 18.42
CA GLU A 219 -17.67 -33.60 19.53
C GLU A 219 -17.40 -32.23 20.17
N GLY A 220 -16.14 -31.80 20.24
CA GLY A 220 -15.79 -30.46 20.74
C GLY A 220 -16.33 -29.32 19.88
N ASP A 221 -16.45 -29.51 18.56
CA ASP A 221 -17.07 -28.51 17.67
C ASP A 221 -18.60 -28.47 17.87
N GLU A 222 -19.24 -29.61 18.17
CA GLU A 222 -20.68 -29.70 18.49
C GLU A 222 -20.98 -29.07 19.85
N VAL A 223 -20.15 -29.34 20.87
CA VAL A 223 -20.25 -28.72 22.21
C VAL A 223 -20.13 -27.20 22.13
N ALA A 224 -19.33 -26.67 21.21
CA ALA A 224 -19.21 -25.22 21.00
C ALA A 224 -20.47 -24.58 20.39
N LEU A 225 -21.28 -25.35 19.65
CA LEU A 225 -22.53 -24.90 19.03
C LEU A 225 -23.76 -25.14 19.92
N GLU A 226 -23.67 -26.08 20.86
CA GLU A 226 -24.76 -26.50 21.75
C GLU A 226 -25.47 -25.34 22.50
N PRO A 227 -24.77 -24.29 23.01
CA PRO A 227 -25.45 -23.15 23.62
C PRO A 227 -26.41 -22.43 22.65
N TYR A 228 -25.99 -22.24 21.40
CA TYR A 228 -26.79 -21.57 20.38
C TYR A 228 -27.93 -22.46 19.89
N VAL A 229 -27.71 -23.78 19.80
CA VAL A 229 -28.76 -24.76 19.51
C VAL A 229 -29.84 -24.68 20.59
N ARG A 230 -29.46 -24.61 21.87
CA ARG A 230 -30.40 -24.51 23.00
C ARG A 230 -31.21 -23.22 22.97
N GLU A 231 -30.57 -22.09 22.69
CA GLU A 231 -31.25 -20.80 22.53
C GLU A 231 -32.23 -20.80 21.35
N LEU A 232 -31.84 -21.35 20.21
CA LEU A 232 -32.74 -21.50 19.06
C LEU A 232 -33.90 -22.46 19.34
N HIS A 233 -33.70 -23.51 20.15
CA HIS A 233 -34.80 -24.37 20.62
C HIS A 233 -35.77 -23.63 21.53
N GLN A 234 -35.30 -22.71 22.38
CA GLN A 234 -36.17 -21.87 23.20
C GLN A 234 -36.99 -20.91 22.33
N ILE A 235 -36.36 -20.31 21.31
CA ILE A 235 -37.04 -19.48 20.31
C ILE A 235 -38.07 -20.32 19.53
N ALA A 236 -37.74 -21.56 19.18
CA ALA A 236 -38.66 -22.48 18.51
C ALA A 236 -39.86 -22.82 19.40
N ALA A 237 -39.62 -23.12 20.69
CA ALA A 237 -40.67 -23.44 21.66
C ALA A 237 -41.66 -22.29 21.85
N ALA A 238 -41.17 -21.04 21.90
CA ALA A 238 -42.01 -19.85 21.95
C ALA A 238 -42.87 -19.66 20.69
N ASN A 239 -42.43 -20.17 19.54
CA ASN A 239 -43.08 -20.02 18.23
C ASN A 239 -43.78 -21.30 17.74
N GLY A 240 -44.22 -22.18 18.64
CA GLY A 240 -44.98 -23.39 18.27
C GLY A 240 -44.13 -24.52 17.68
N GLY A 241 -42.87 -24.61 18.10
CA GLY A 241 -41.90 -25.64 17.73
C GLY A 241 -41.17 -25.40 16.40
N VAL A 242 -41.20 -24.17 15.88
CA VAL A 242 -40.60 -23.83 14.58
C VAL A 242 -39.80 -22.52 14.60
N VAL A 243 -38.82 -22.41 13.72
CA VAL A 243 -38.02 -21.18 13.51
C VAL A 243 -38.13 -20.77 12.05
N ALA A 244 -38.63 -19.56 11.79
CA ALA A 244 -38.67 -19.02 10.43
C ALA A 244 -37.27 -18.63 9.95
N GLU A 245 -37.01 -18.81 8.65
CA GLU A 245 -35.73 -18.48 8.01
C GLU A 245 -35.25 -17.06 8.35
N ARG A 246 -36.16 -16.07 8.29
CA ARG A 246 -35.85 -14.67 8.60
C ARG A 246 -35.39 -14.48 10.05
N THR A 247 -36.00 -15.19 10.99
CA THR A 247 -35.65 -15.11 12.42
C THR A 247 -34.27 -15.69 12.66
N LEU A 248 -33.95 -16.81 12.02
CA LEU A 248 -32.62 -17.42 12.10
C LEU A 248 -31.54 -16.51 11.52
N ARG A 249 -31.82 -15.85 10.38
CA ARG A 249 -30.88 -14.90 9.78
C ARG A 249 -30.56 -13.73 10.70
N VAL A 250 -31.59 -13.12 11.29
CA VAL A 250 -31.42 -12.03 12.27
C VAL A 250 -30.63 -12.51 13.47
N TYR A 251 -30.94 -13.70 13.99
CA TYR A 251 -30.20 -14.29 15.11
C TYR A 251 -28.71 -14.47 14.80
N VAL A 252 -28.36 -14.98 13.62
CA VAL A 252 -26.95 -15.18 13.22
C VAL A 252 -26.23 -13.84 13.04
N ASP A 253 -26.91 -12.82 12.51
CA ASP A 253 -26.35 -11.47 12.37
C ASP A 253 -26.12 -10.80 13.73
N GLU A 254 -26.96 -11.10 14.74
CA GLU A 254 -26.82 -10.61 16.12
C GLU A 254 -25.75 -11.36 16.94
N HIS A 255 -25.35 -12.56 16.51
CA HIS A 255 -24.39 -13.41 17.21
C HIS A 255 -23.09 -13.61 16.40
N PRO A 256 -22.14 -12.64 16.44
CA PRO A 256 -20.91 -12.71 15.66
C PRO A 256 -20.00 -13.88 16.07
N THR A 257 -20.11 -14.37 17.31
CA THR A 257 -19.38 -15.54 17.80
C THR A 257 -19.85 -16.83 17.13
N LEU A 258 -21.16 -17.02 16.96
CA LEU A 258 -21.74 -18.13 16.20
C LEU A 258 -21.25 -18.09 14.74
N ARG A 259 -21.26 -16.90 14.14
CA ARG A 259 -20.78 -16.69 12.77
C ARG A 259 -19.30 -17.05 12.61
N GLN A 260 -18.46 -16.68 13.58
CA GLN A 260 -17.05 -17.04 13.59
C GLN A 260 -16.84 -18.55 13.76
N ILE A 261 -17.57 -19.19 14.67
CA ILE A 261 -17.50 -20.65 14.87
C ILE A 261 -17.89 -21.39 13.58
N LEU A 262 -18.99 -20.98 12.93
CA LEU A 262 -19.43 -21.56 11.66
C LEU A 262 -18.40 -21.35 10.55
N HIS A 263 -17.80 -20.16 10.46
CA HIS A 263 -16.72 -19.88 9.52
C HIS A 263 -15.52 -20.81 9.76
N ASP A 264 -15.05 -20.92 11.01
CA ASP A 264 -13.88 -21.71 11.36
C ASP A 264 -14.13 -23.21 11.12
N GLN A 265 -15.33 -23.69 11.44
CA GLN A 265 -15.74 -25.06 11.14
C GLN A 265 -15.75 -25.31 9.63
N CYS A 266 -16.44 -24.49 8.83
CA CYS A 266 -16.45 -24.64 7.37
C CYS A 266 -15.04 -24.57 6.77
N TRP A 267 -14.20 -23.66 7.28
CA TRP A 267 -12.83 -23.48 6.81
C TRP A 267 -11.94 -24.69 7.09
N LYS A 268 -12.07 -25.33 8.26
CA LYS A 268 -11.38 -26.59 8.61
C LYS A 268 -11.70 -27.71 7.61
N GLN A 269 -12.87 -27.66 6.96
CA GLN A 269 -13.32 -28.69 6.02
C GLN A 269 -12.80 -28.55 4.58
N LEU A 270 -12.28 -27.38 4.22
CA LEU A 270 -11.70 -27.16 2.89
C LEU A 270 -10.39 -27.93 2.71
N THR A 271 -10.11 -28.38 1.49
CA THR A 271 -8.79 -28.93 1.13
C THR A 271 -7.76 -27.80 1.02
N ASP A 272 -6.47 -28.14 1.16
CA ASP A 272 -5.40 -27.14 1.09
C ASP A 272 -5.34 -26.46 -0.28
N ASP A 273 -5.65 -27.16 -1.37
CA ASP A 273 -5.77 -26.57 -2.70
C ASP A 273 -6.89 -25.53 -2.78
N MET A 274 -8.03 -25.79 -2.13
CA MET A 274 -9.16 -24.85 -2.10
C MET A 274 -8.83 -23.61 -1.28
N ARG A 275 -8.11 -23.77 -0.15
CA ARG A 275 -7.61 -22.65 0.66
C ARG A 275 -6.55 -21.85 -0.08
N LEU A 276 -5.61 -22.52 -0.75
CA LEU A 276 -4.56 -21.89 -1.56
C LEU A 276 -5.18 -21.07 -2.69
N LYS A 277 -6.15 -21.64 -3.41
CA LYS A 277 -6.88 -20.95 -4.47
C LYS A 277 -7.61 -19.71 -3.95
N TYR A 278 -8.17 -19.79 -2.75
CA TYR A 278 -8.76 -18.61 -2.11
C TYR A 278 -7.74 -17.52 -1.79
N PHE A 279 -6.59 -17.87 -1.21
CA PHE A 279 -5.56 -16.88 -0.94
C PHE A 279 -4.99 -16.27 -2.22
N GLN A 280 -4.89 -17.04 -3.31
CA GLN A 280 -4.53 -16.54 -4.63
C GLN A 280 -5.58 -15.55 -5.15
N GLU A 281 -6.86 -15.90 -5.11
CA GLU A 281 -7.95 -15.01 -5.54
C GLU A 281 -8.05 -13.74 -4.67
N LEU A 282 -7.83 -13.85 -3.36
CA LEU A 282 -7.82 -12.73 -2.41
C LEU A 282 -6.62 -11.81 -2.63
N TYR A 283 -5.45 -12.40 -2.91
CA TYR A 283 -4.26 -11.67 -3.33
C TYR A 283 -4.49 -10.95 -4.66
N GLU A 284 -5.07 -11.61 -5.67
CA GLU A 284 -5.41 -10.99 -6.96
C GLU A 284 -6.43 -9.86 -6.80
N GLN A 285 -7.40 -10.00 -5.92
CA GLN A 285 -8.37 -8.95 -5.61
C GLN A 285 -7.71 -7.77 -4.88
N ALA A 286 -6.87 -8.04 -3.88
CA ALA A 286 -6.10 -7.02 -3.18
C ALA A 286 -5.10 -6.31 -4.11
N HIS A 287 -4.45 -7.06 -5.00
CA HIS A 287 -3.54 -6.54 -6.03
C HIS A 287 -4.27 -5.65 -7.04
N ARG A 288 -5.47 -6.04 -7.48
CA ARG A 288 -6.34 -5.20 -8.32
C ARG A 288 -6.73 -3.90 -7.60
N ARG A 289 -7.20 -3.99 -6.35
CA ARG A 289 -7.54 -2.79 -5.53
C ARG A 289 -6.34 -1.88 -5.32
N TRP A 290 -5.17 -2.45 -5.02
CA TRP A 290 -3.94 -1.69 -4.89
C TRP A 290 -3.55 -1.01 -6.19
N HIS A 291 -3.68 -1.68 -7.34
CA HIS A 291 -3.46 -1.06 -8.64
C HIS A 291 -4.45 0.07 -8.93
N GLU A 292 -5.72 -0.10 -8.58
CA GLU A 292 -6.74 0.95 -8.72
C GLU A 292 -6.43 2.17 -7.85
N GLU A 293 -6.03 1.96 -6.59
CA GLU A 293 -5.63 3.02 -5.67
C GLU A 293 -4.29 3.67 -6.06
N ASP A 294 -3.28 2.92 -6.52
CA ASP A 294 -2.04 3.49 -7.06
C ASP A 294 -2.32 4.32 -8.33
N MET A 295 -3.21 3.85 -9.21
CA MET A 295 -3.65 4.63 -10.37
C MET A 295 -4.43 5.88 -9.96
N LYS A 296 -5.24 5.82 -8.90
CA LYS A 296 -5.96 6.97 -8.34
C LYS A 296 -4.99 7.97 -7.70
N ALA A 297 -4.02 7.50 -6.91
CA ALA A 297 -2.97 8.32 -6.31
C ALA A 297 -2.06 8.96 -7.37
N ARG A 298 -1.68 8.23 -8.42
CA ARG A 298 -0.96 8.77 -9.57
C ARG A 298 -1.79 9.79 -10.34
N ARG A 299 -3.10 9.58 -10.49
CA ARG A 299 -4.02 10.57 -11.07
C ARG A 299 -4.13 11.80 -10.20
N GLU A 300 -4.26 11.67 -8.89
CA GLU A 300 -4.31 12.79 -7.95
C GLU A 300 -2.99 13.54 -7.88
N TYR A 301 -1.86 12.84 -7.91
CA TYR A 301 -0.52 13.42 -7.99
C TYR A 301 -0.31 14.15 -9.32
N ALA A 302 -0.71 13.54 -10.43
CA ALA A 302 -0.72 14.20 -11.74
C ALA A 302 -1.64 15.43 -11.75
N LEU A 303 -2.82 15.34 -11.13
CA LEU A 303 -3.76 16.45 -10.96
C LEU A 303 -3.20 17.55 -10.06
N ASN A 304 -2.44 17.23 -9.02
CA ASN A 304 -1.81 18.21 -8.14
C ASN A 304 -0.60 18.87 -8.80
N ILE A 305 0.25 18.12 -9.52
CA ILE A 305 1.30 18.69 -10.38
C ILE A 305 0.66 19.61 -11.43
N TRP A 306 -0.44 19.17 -12.04
CA TRP A 306 -1.18 19.94 -13.02
C TRP A 306 -1.78 21.23 -12.43
N ARG A 307 -2.39 21.14 -11.23
CA ARG A 307 -2.89 22.30 -10.46
C ARG A 307 -1.78 23.28 -10.06
N GLN A 308 -0.58 22.79 -9.78
CA GLN A 308 0.57 23.60 -9.35
C GLN A 308 1.36 24.22 -10.52
N ARG A 309 1.30 23.66 -11.74
CA ARG A 309 2.14 24.09 -12.88
C ARG A 309 1.44 24.86 -13.98
N GLU A 310 0.11 24.89 -14.08
CA GLU A 310 -0.56 25.50 -15.25
C GLU A 310 -1.72 26.47 -14.91
N PRO A 311 -1.45 27.76 -14.62
CA PRO A 311 -2.48 28.78 -14.66
C PRO A 311 -2.41 29.59 -15.97
N ARG A 312 -3.47 29.46 -16.77
CA ARG A 312 -4.11 30.46 -17.68
C ARG A 312 -4.25 30.07 -19.15
N GLN A 313 -3.23 29.58 -19.86
CA GLN A 313 -3.33 29.49 -21.33
C GLN A 313 -3.97 28.21 -21.89
N ARG A 314 -3.73 27.04 -21.28
CA ARG A 314 -4.31 25.76 -21.77
C ARG A 314 -5.73 25.50 -21.27
N MET A 315 -6.05 25.88 -20.04
CA MET A 315 -7.41 25.77 -19.50
C MET A 315 -8.39 26.68 -20.27
N ALA A 316 -7.93 27.82 -20.80
CA ALA A 316 -8.74 28.63 -21.72
C ALA A 316 -9.00 27.88 -23.03
N ARG A 317 -7.99 27.24 -23.64
CA ARG A 317 -8.13 26.44 -24.87
C ARG A 317 -8.96 25.17 -24.68
N TRP A 318 -8.83 24.48 -23.54
CA TRP A 318 -9.63 23.30 -23.22
C TRP A 318 -11.05 23.65 -22.77
N LYS A 319 -11.27 24.78 -22.06
CA LYS A 319 -12.60 25.33 -21.81
C LYS A 319 -13.25 25.81 -23.11
N LEU A 320 -12.51 26.41 -24.05
CA LEU A 320 -13.00 26.74 -25.39
C LEU A 320 -13.34 25.47 -26.16
N PHE A 321 -12.47 24.45 -26.18
CA PHE A 321 -12.71 23.17 -26.86
C PHE A 321 -13.92 22.42 -26.28
N THR A 322 -14.01 22.28 -24.96
CA THR A 322 -15.15 21.64 -24.29
C THR A 322 -16.42 22.47 -24.36
N LYS A 323 -16.33 23.81 -24.39
CA LYS A 323 -17.47 24.70 -24.70
C LYS A 323 -17.92 24.54 -26.15
N TYR A 324 -17.00 24.40 -27.11
CA TYR A 324 -17.33 24.16 -28.52
C TYR A 324 -17.91 22.77 -28.76
N GLU A 325 -17.38 21.71 -28.13
CA GLU A 325 -17.93 20.35 -28.23
C GLU A 325 -19.25 20.20 -27.46
N ARG A 326 -19.41 20.84 -26.30
CA ARG A 326 -20.73 20.91 -25.63
C ARG A 326 -21.73 21.72 -26.44
N MET A 327 -21.33 22.85 -27.04
CA MET A 327 -22.19 23.63 -27.97
C MET A 327 -22.54 22.84 -29.22
N LYS A 328 -21.63 22.01 -29.75
CA LYS A 328 -21.87 21.12 -30.89
C LYS A 328 -22.82 19.99 -30.51
N ALA A 329 -22.62 19.34 -29.37
CA ALA A 329 -23.50 18.28 -28.86
C ALA A 329 -24.89 18.80 -28.44
N THR A 330 -24.98 20.00 -27.83
CA THR A 330 -26.27 20.66 -27.56
C THR A 330 -26.91 21.18 -28.84
N SER A 331 -26.16 21.68 -29.83
CA SER A 331 -26.73 22.05 -31.13
C SER A 331 -27.26 20.84 -31.89
N ILE A 332 -26.61 19.68 -31.81
CA ILE A 332 -27.05 18.43 -32.45
C ILE A 332 -28.24 17.81 -31.72
N LYS A 333 -28.26 17.83 -30.38
CA LYS A 333 -29.43 17.41 -29.58
C LYS A 333 -30.61 18.37 -29.77
N HIS A 334 -30.37 19.68 -29.83
CA HIS A 334 -31.38 20.70 -30.11
C HIS A 334 -31.89 20.62 -31.56
N PHE A 335 -31.03 20.33 -32.53
CA PHE A 335 -31.38 20.11 -33.93
C PHE A 335 -32.22 18.83 -34.11
N ARG A 336 -31.86 17.73 -33.45
CA ARG A 336 -32.67 16.49 -33.45
C ARG A 336 -34.01 16.67 -32.74
N HIS A 337 -34.04 17.42 -31.64
CA HIS A 337 -35.27 17.71 -30.89
C HIS A 337 -36.21 18.68 -31.62
N LEU A 338 -35.69 19.69 -32.33
CA LEU A 338 -36.47 20.63 -33.15
C LEU A 338 -36.91 20.06 -34.50
N ALA A 339 -36.08 19.22 -35.14
CA ALA A 339 -36.42 18.52 -36.39
C ALA A 339 -37.58 17.53 -36.20
N LEU A 340 -37.75 17.00 -34.99
CA LEU A 340 -38.86 16.12 -34.63
C LEU A 340 -40.15 16.86 -34.26
N THR A 341 -40.14 18.19 -34.08
CA THR A 341 -41.27 18.92 -33.46
C THR A 341 -41.90 20.06 -34.27
N LYS A 342 -41.39 20.49 -35.44
CA LYS A 342 -41.90 21.72 -36.09
C LYS A 342 -42.04 21.63 -37.62
N GLY A 343 -43.24 21.98 -38.09
CA GLY A 343 -43.66 21.96 -39.50
C GLY A 343 -43.07 23.06 -40.40
N VAL A 344 -43.45 22.95 -41.69
CA VAL A 344 -42.87 23.60 -42.88
C VAL A 344 -42.68 25.12 -42.79
N GLU A 345 -43.53 25.85 -42.08
CA GLU A 345 -43.42 27.32 -41.94
C GLU A 345 -42.13 27.77 -41.22
N ARG A 346 -41.67 27.03 -40.21
CA ARG A 346 -40.41 27.37 -39.51
C ARG A 346 -39.16 27.01 -40.29
N LEU A 347 -39.27 26.13 -41.30
CA LEU A 347 -38.17 25.86 -42.25
C LEU A 347 -37.95 27.04 -43.20
N LEU A 348 -39.00 27.80 -43.53
CA LEU A 348 -38.90 29.03 -44.33
C LEU A 348 -38.25 30.18 -43.54
N GLU A 349 -38.61 30.37 -42.27
CA GLU A 349 -37.91 31.32 -41.40
C GLU A 349 -36.42 30.94 -41.21
N GLN A 350 -36.11 29.64 -41.13
CA GLN A 350 -34.72 29.18 -41.04
C GLN A 350 -33.93 29.43 -42.33
N ARG A 351 -34.59 29.39 -43.49
CA ARG A 351 -34.01 29.76 -44.79
C ARG A 351 -33.66 31.24 -44.84
N GLU A 352 -34.53 32.12 -44.35
CA GLU A 352 -34.25 33.56 -44.25
C GLU A 352 -33.10 33.85 -43.27
N ARG A 353 -33.05 33.19 -42.11
CA ARG A 353 -31.93 33.32 -41.17
C ARG A 353 -30.61 32.85 -41.76
N ARG A 354 -30.61 31.78 -42.56
CA ARG A 354 -29.41 31.32 -43.31
C ARG A 354 -29.01 32.32 -44.39
N GLN A 355 -29.95 32.95 -45.08
CA GLN A 355 -29.66 34.01 -46.05
C GLN A 355 -29.11 35.27 -45.36
N HIS A 356 -29.64 35.64 -44.19
CA HIS A 356 -29.11 36.72 -43.37
C HIS A 356 -27.68 36.42 -42.87
N ALA A 357 -27.43 35.20 -42.40
CA ALA A 357 -26.10 34.75 -41.99
C ALA A 357 -25.10 34.74 -43.16
N ARG A 358 -25.54 34.40 -44.38
CA ARG A 358 -24.73 34.50 -45.61
C ARG A 358 -24.43 35.95 -45.99
N ARG A 359 -25.40 36.86 -45.86
CA ARG A 359 -25.19 38.32 -46.04
C ARG A 359 -24.19 38.86 -45.01
N GLN A 360 -24.27 38.41 -43.76
CA GLN A 360 -23.33 38.74 -42.69
C GLN A 360 -21.92 38.21 -42.97
N THR A 361 -21.77 37.00 -43.53
CA THR A 361 -20.46 36.47 -43.94
C THR A 361 -19.89 37.20 -45.15
N VAL A 362 -20.73 37.61 -46.11
CA VAL A 362 -20.32 38.46 -47.24
C VAL A 362 -19.90 39.86 -46.75
N ASN A 363 -20.60 40.43 -45.76
CA ASN A 363 -20.22 41.71 -45.13
C ASN A 363 -18.94 41.59 -44.30
N ALA A 364 -18.74 40.48 -43.57
CA ALA A 364 -17.50 40.19 -42.86
C ALA A 364 -16.33 39.99 -43.83
N ARG A 365 -16.58 39.36 -44.99
CA ARG A 365 -15.58 39.21 -46.07
C ARG A 365 -15.29 40.54 -46.76
N LYS A 366 -16.30 41.40 -46.95
CA LYS A 366 -16.10 42.81 -47.37
C LYS A 366 -15.27 43.56 -46.35
N HIS A 367 -15.56 43.47 -45.05
CA HIS A 367 -14.75 44.10 -44.00
C HIS A 367 -13.33 43.57 -43.96
N TYR A 368 -13.12 42.25 -44.10
CA TYR A 368 -11.80 41.66 -44.20
C TYR A 368 -11.03 42.19 -45.42
N CYS A 369 -11.66 42.25 -46.60
CA CYS A 369 -11.05 42.86 -47.79
C CYS A 369 -10.84 44.38 -47.63
N THR A 370 -11.71 45.10 -46.91
CA THR A 370 -11.57 46.54 -46.63
C THR A 370 -10.42 46.79 -45.66
N THR A 371 -10.21 45.91 -44.69
CA THR A 371 -9.10 45.98 -43.72
C THR A 371 -7.78 45.61 -44.38
N LEU A 372 -7.79 44.64 -45.31
CA LEU A 372 -6.65 44.30 -46.17
C LEU A 372 -6.33 45.42 -47.17
N LEU A 373 -7.35 46.13 -47.67
CA LEU A 373 -7.21 47.35 -48.47
C LEU A 373 -6.65 48.51 -47.63
N MET A 374 -7.07 48.70 -46.38
CA MET A 374 -6.49 49.74 -45.52
C MET A 374 -5.01 49.46 -45.21
N TRP A 375 -4.64 48.20 -44.95
CA TRP A 375 -3.24 47.83 -44.71
C TRP A 375 -2.33 48.03 -45.94
N THR A 376 -2.88 47.93 -47.15
CA THR A 376 -2.16 48.22 -48.40
C THR A 376 -2.25 49.70 -48.81
N PHE A 377 -3.28 50.43 -48.38
CA PHE A 377 -3.47 51.87 -48.62
C PHE A 377 -2.74 52.78 -47.63
N ASP A 378 -2.44 52.35 -46.40
CA ASP A 378 -1.70 53.17 -45.43
C ASP A 378 -0.24 53.39 -45.86
N ALA A 379 0.36 52.40 -46.53
CA ALA A 379 1.64 52.55 -47.22
C ALA A 379 1.55 53.49 -48.45
N TRP A 380 0.39 53.55 -49.12
CA TRP A 380 0.14 54.41 -50.28
C TRP A 380 -0.23 55.87 -49.87
N GLN A 381 -0.87 56.06 -48.72
CA GLN A 381 -1.13 57.37 -48.08
C GLN A 381 0.17 58.03 -47.62
N LEU A 382 1.10 57.27 -47.04
CA LEU A 382 2.45 57.75 -46.69
C LEU A 382 3.26 58.12 -47.94
N PHE A 383 3.15 57.37 -49.04
CA PHE A 383 3.75 57.70 -50.34
C PHE A 383 3.11 58.95 -50.99
N ARG A 384 1.77 59.08 -50.95
CA ARG A 384 1.04 60.23 -51.49
C ARG A 384 1.30 61.52 -50.70
N LEU A 385 1.38 61.46 -49.37
CA LEU A 385 1.69 62.62 -48.51
C LEU A 385 3.15 63.08 -48.67
N SER A 386 4.09 62.16 -48.89
CA SER A 386 5.49 62.50 -49.18
C SER A 386 5.66 63.09 -50.60
N ILE A 387 4.89 62.65 -51.60
CA ILE A 387 4.83 63.28 -52.94
C ILE A 387 4.14 64.65 -52.89
N LEU A 388 3.07 64.84 -52.10
CA LEU A 388 2.39 66.13 -51.90
C LEU A 388 3.27 67.17 -51.19
N LEU A 389 4.06 66.74 -50.19
CA LEU A 389 5.04 67.61 -49.52
C LEU A 389 6.21 68.00 -50.44
N LEU A 390 6.60 67.14 -51.39
CA LEU A 390 7.56 67.46 -52.46
C LEU A 390 6.96 68.41 -53.51
N PHE A 391 5.67 68.28 -53.84
CA PHE A 391 4.95 69.20 -54.73
C PHE A 391 4.69 70.58 -54.11
N VAL A 392 4.38 70.68 -52.81
CA VAL A 392 4.22 71.97 -52.11
C VAL A 392 5.56 72.71 -51.96
N ARG A 393 6.69 71.98 -51.87
CA ARG A 393 8.04 72.56 -51.85
C ARG A 393 8.56 72.95 -53.24
N ALA A 394 8.06 72.30 -54.30
CA ALA A 394 8.30 72.66 -55.70
C ALA A 394 7.39 73.82 -56.18
N HIS A 395 6.14 73.91 -55.70
CA HIS A 395 5.19 74.98 -56.03
C HIS A 395 5.51 76.30 -55.32
N ASN A 396 6.12 76.27 -54.12
CA ASN A 396 6.58 77.47 -53.41
C ASN A 396 7.93 78.03 -53.91
N ARG A 397 8.34 77.69 -55.14
CA ARG A 397 9.48 78.31 -55.86
C ARG A 397 9.08 79.02 -57.17
N GLN A 398 7.79 79.14 -57.48
CA GLN A 398 7.28 79.98 -58.56
C GLN A 398 6.17 80.89 -58.02
N GLU A 399 6.27 82.20 -58.31
CA GLU A 399 5.32 83.28 -57.99
C GLU A 399 5.45 83.99 -56.62
N MET A 400 6.54 84.75 -56.49
CA MET A 400 6.47 86.13 -55.94
C MET A 400 6.88 87.12 -57.04
N LYS A 401 6.12 87.10 -58.13
CA LYS A 401 6.01 88.18 -59.11
C LYS A 401 4.50 88.40 -59.31
N VAL A 402 4.08 89.66 -59.47
CA VAL A 402 2.74 90.10 -59.94
C VAL A 402 1.72 90.66 -58.91
N VAL A 403 2.07 91.05 -57.66
CA VAL A 403 1.14 91.87 -56.82
C VAL A 403 1.76 93.13 -56.18
N ARG A 404 2.84 93.68 -56.74
CA ARG A 404 3.35 95.01 -56.33
C ARG A 404 3.57 96.04 -57.44
N GLU A 405 3.10 95.77 -58.66
CA GLU A 405 3.36 96.63 -59.82
C GLU A 405 2.15 97.45 -60.32
N ILE A 406 0.92 97.23 -59.82
CA ILE A 406 -0.31 97.85 -60.38
C ILE A 406 -0.84 99.04 -59.52
N ARG A 407 -0.08 99.52 -58.53
CA ARG A 407 -0.51 100.64 -57.65
C ARG A 407 0.49 101.81 -57.54
N ARG A 408 1.29 102.06 -58.58
CA ARG A 408 2.18 103.24 -58.67
C ARG A 408 2.12 103.95 -60.03
N GLN A 409 0.94 104.04 -60.65
CA GLN A 409 0.73 104.87 -61.84
C GLN A 409 -0.44 105.86 -61.62
N LYS A 410 -0.33 106.63 -60.54
CA LYS A 410 -1.17 107.82 -60.28
C LYS A 410 -0.44 108.92 -59.49
N MET A 411 0.90 108.93 -59.55
CA MET A 411 1.76 109.84 -58.77
C MET A 411 2.89 110.45 -59.61
N ASP A 412 2.61 110.74 -60.89
CA ASP A 412 3.55 111.47 -61.77
C ASP A 412 3.18 112.96 -61.98
N GLU A 413 2.21 113.52 -61.25
CA GLU A 413 1.91 114.97 -61.31
C GLU A 413 2.42 115.80 -60.12
N ILE A 414 3.10 115.20 -59.13
CA ILE A 414 3.75 115.93 -58.02
C ILE A 414 5.24 115.57 -57.93
N ARG A 415 5.89 115.37 -59.08
CA ARG A 415 7.29 114.93 -59.15
C ARG A 415 8.29 116.08 -59.31
N LEU A 416 7.88 117.24 -59.83
CA LEU A 416 8.81 118.31 -60.23
C LEU A 416 9.10 119.42 -59.18
N ARG A 417 8.67 119.28 -57.91
CA ARG A 417 9.01 120.28 -56.86
C ARG A 417 9.60 119.72 -55.55
N ARG A 418 9.84 118.40 -55.43
CA ARG A 418 10.32 117.75 -54.17
C ARG A 418 11.71 117.13 -54.23
N GLU A 419 12.34 117.06 -55.40
CA GLU A 419 13.57 116.25 -55.61
C GLU A 419 14.81 116.74 -54.85
N HIS A 420 14.84 117.98 -54.33
CA HIS A 420 16.00 118.48 -53.57
C HIS A 420 15.93 118.28 -52.04
N LYS A 421 14.73 118.09 -51.44
CA LYS A 421 14.57 117.85 -49.98
C LYS A 421 14.52 116.36 -49.60
N MET A 422 14.23 115.47 -50.55
CA MET A 422 13.97 114.05 -50.28
C MET A 422 15.25 113.21 -50.12
N LEU A 423 16.35 113.61 -50.77
CA LEU A 423 17.64 112.89 -50.71
C LEU A 423 18.25 112.87 -49.30
N VAL A 424 18.03 113.91 -48.48
CA VAL A 424 18.53 113.98 -47.10
C VAL A 424 17.71 113.09 -46.15
N GLN A 425 16.39 112.94 -46.38
CA GLN A 425 15.53 112.08 -45.56
C GLN A 425 15.68 110.58 -45.89
N ILE A 426 15.94 110.23 -47.15
CA ILE A 426 16.09 108.83 -47.58
C ILE A 426 17.35 108.18 -46.98
N MET A 427 18.46 108.91 -46.86
CA MET A 427 19.66 108.37 -46.19
C MET A 427 19.45 108.14 -44.69
N ALA A 428 18.67 108.98 -44.00
CA ALA A 428 18.33 108.78 -42.59
C ALA A 428 17.41 107.55 -42.39
N GLN A 429 16.41 107.38 -43.25
CA GLN A 429 15.50 106.23 -43.22
C GLN A 429 16.19 104.91 -43.60
N TRP A 430 17.18 104.95 -44.50
CA TRP A 430 17.99 103.77 -44.83
C TRP A 430 18.87 103.32 -43.65
N LYS A 431 19.45 104.27 -42.90
CA LYS A 431 20.23 103.97 -41.71
C LYS A 431 19.36 103.34 -40.61
N GLU A 432 18.15 103.87 -40.37
CA GLU A 432 17.16 103.24 -39.48
C GLU A 432 16.72 101.85 -39.96
N PHE A 433 16.55 101.66 -41.27
CA PHE A 433 16.15 100.37 -41.82
C PHE A 433 17.22 99.29 -41.61
N VAL A 434 18.50 99.62 -41.81
CA VAL A 434 19.62 98.70 -41.56
C VAL A 434 19.73 98.37 -40.08
N VAL A 435 19.57 99.35 -39.18
CA VAL A 435 19.53 99.12 -37.72
C VAL A 435 18.36 98.20 -37.34
N ARG A 436 17.15 98.46 -37.85
CA ARG A 436 15.99 97.58 -37.62
C ARG A 436 16.18 96.16 -38.17
N GLN A 437 16.89 96.00 -39.30
CA GLN A 437 17.21 94.67 -39.84
C GLN A 437 18.21 93.92 -38.95
N LEU A 438 19.21 94.60 -38.39
CA LEU A 438 20.12 94.02 -37.42
C LEU A 438 19.38 93.66 -36.12
N GLU A 439 18.56 94.57 -35.58
CA GLU A 439 17.73 94.30 -34.40
C GLU A 439 16.74 93.16 -34.62
N SER A 440 16.18 93.02 -35.82
CA SER A 440 15.29 91.92 -36.19
C SER A 440 16.03 90.59 -36.29
N ARG A 441 17.29 90.58 -36.76
CA ARG A 441 18.14 89.38 -36.76
C ARG A 441 18.56 89.01 -35.34
N ASP A 442 18.91 89.99 -34.52
CA ASP A 442 19.24 89.78 -33.11
C ASP A 442 18.02 89.31 -32.31
N ALA A 443 16.83 89.83 -32.60
CA ALA A 443 15.58 89.35 -32.03
C ALA A 443 15.28 87.90 -32.45
N ALA A 444 15.51 87.54 -33.71
CA ALA A 444 15.37 86.16 -34.17
C ALA A 444 16.38 85.22 -33.48
N THR A 445 17.64 85.63 -33.34
CA THR A 445 18.66 84.86 -32.61
C THR A 445 18.28 84.68 -31.14
N ARG A 446 17.80 85.74 -30.48
CA ARG A 446 17.28 85.66 -29.09
C ARG A 446 16.07 84.75 -28.97
N GLN A 447 15.15 84.77 -29.93
CA GLN A 447 13.99 83.89 -29.94
C GLN A 447 14.38 82.42 -30.09
N VAL A 448 15.34 82.11 -30.97
CA VAL A 448 15.89 80.76 -31.13
C VAL A 448 16.57 80.30 -29.84
N HIS A 449 17.40 81.17 -29.23
CA HIS A 449 18.06 80.86 -27.96
C HIS A 449 17.06 80.61 -26.82
N LEU A 450 16.00 81.42 -26.73
CA LEU A 450 14.97 81.29 -25.71
C LEU A 450 14.12 80.02 -25.93
N HIS A 451 13.83 79.65 -27.18
CA HIS A 451 13.20 78.37 -27.49
C HIS A 451 14.09 77.18 -27.13
N GLN A 452 15.40 77.30 -27.36
CA GLN A 452 16.37 76.27 -26.98
C GLN A 452 16.43 76.11 -25.45
N GLN A 453 16.51 77.21 -24.70
CA GLN A 453 16.48 77.17 -23.23
C GLN A 453 15.16 76.59 -22.68
N VAL A 454 14.01 76.95 -23.27
CA VAL A 454 12.72 76.37 -22.89
C VAL A 454 12.67 74.88 -23.21
N HIS A 455 13.30 74.43 -24.30
CA HIS A 455 13.37 73.02 -24.65
C HIS A 455 14.28 72.24 -23.68
N GLU A 456 15.46 72.78 -23.36
CA GLU A 456 16.40 72.22 -22.39
C GLU A 456 15.76 72.15 -20.99
N GLN A 457 15.06 73.20 -20.55
CA GLN A 457 14.32 73.16 -19.27
C GLN A 457 13.22 72.12 -19.25
N ARG A 458 12.49 71.92 -20.37
CA ARG A 458 11.49 70.85 -20.45
C ARG A 458 12.15 69.47 -20.40
N GLN A 459 13.27 69.26 -21.10
CA GLN A 459 14.00 68.00 -21.04
C GLN A 459 14.47 67.70 -19.62
N ILE A 460 15.08 68.67 -18.93
CA ILE A 460 15.52 68.52 -17.54
C ILE A 460 14.36 68.18 -16.61
N LEU A 461 13.20 68.82 -16.76
CA LEU A 461 12.00 68.53 -15.96
C LEU A 461 11.42 67.14 -16.26
N GLU A 462 11.41 66.73 -17.53
CA GLU A 462 10.96 65.40 -17.94
C GLU A 462 11.89 64.31 -17.39
N GLU A 463 13.20 64.50 -17.50
CA GLU A 463 14.23 63.61 -16.94
C GLU A 463 14.14 63.52 -15.42
N SER A 464 13.97 64.66 -14.73
CA SER A 464 13.78 64.68 -13.26
C SER A 464 12.52 63.91 -12.86
N ARG A 465 11.43 64.07 -13.60
CA ARG A 465 10.18 63.34 -13.36
C ARG A 465 10.33 61.84 -13.61
N LEU A 466 11.10 61.44 -14.63
CA LEU A 466 11.40 60.03 -14.89
C LEU A 466 12.26 59.42 -13.79
N MET A 467 13.29 60.14 -13.31
CA MET A 467 14.11 59.72 -12.17
C MET A 467 13.27 59.52 -10.91
N GLU A 468 12.35 60.44 -10.58
CA GLU A 468 11.43 60.28 -9.44
C GLU A 468 10.49 59.07 -9.57
N ILE A 469 10.13 58.68 -10.80
CA ILE A 469 9.32 57.48 -11.06
C ILE A 469 10.18 56.22 -10.89
N GLU A 470 11.41 56.22 -11.41
CA GLU A 470 12.36 55.13 -11.25
C GLU A 470 12.75 54.89 -9.79
N GLU A 471 12.99 55.94 -9.01
CA GLU A 471 13.24 55.84 -7.56
C GLU A 471 12.04 55.26 -6.82
N ARG A 472 10.82 55.71 -7.14
CA ARG A 472 9.59 55.17 -6.54
C ARG A 472 9.39 53.69 -6.88
N ILE A 473 9.66 53.29 -8.12
CA ILE A 473 9.58 51.89 -8.53
C ILE A 473 10.67 51.07 -7.82
N SER A 474 11.89 51.58 -7.73
CA SER A 474 13.01 50.92 -7.05
C SER A 474 12.70 50.67 -5.57
N HIS A 475 12.22 51.69 -4.85
CA HIS A 475 11.78 51.53 -3.46
C HIS A 475 10.61 50.57 -3.29
N ALA A 476 9.65 50.55 -4.23
CA ALA A 476 8.55 49.60 -4.20
C ALA A 476 9.02 48.15 -4.45
N VAL A 477 10.02 47.95 -5.33
CA VAL A 477 10.65 46.65 -5.56
C VAL A 477 11.41 46.19 -4.32
N GLU A 478 12.25 47.05 -3.72
CA GLU A 478 12.98 46.75 -2.48
C GLU A 478 12.06 46.42 -1.31
N ALA A 479 10.94 47.15 -1.17
CA ALA A 479 9.94 46.88 -0.14
C ALA A 479 9.29 45.50 -0.36
N ARG A 480 8.94 45.19 -1.61
CA ARG A 480 8.35 43.90 -1.98
C ARG A 480 9.32 42.74 -1.80
N GLU A 481 10.61 42.93 -2.11
CA GLU A 481 11.65 41.94 -1.87
C GLU A 481 11.82 41.65 -0.37
N ARG A 482 11.79 42.70 0.47
CA ARG A 482 11.80 42.55 1.93
C ARG A 482 10.58 41.79 2.43
N GLU A 483 9.37 42.12 1.97
CA GLU A 483 8.15 41.38 2.33
C GLU A 483 8.23 39.91 1.93
N LEU A 484 8.68 39.61 0.71
CA LEU A 484 8.84 38.24 0.22
C LEU A 484 9.90 37.46 1.03
N ALA A 485 10.99 38.12 1.43
CA ALA A 485 12.01 37.54 2.30
C ALA A 485 11.44 37.23 3.70
N GLU A 486 10.70 38.15 4.31
CA GLU A 486 10.03 37.93 5.60
C GLU A 486 8.98 36.82 5.54
N GLU A 487 8.19 36.74 4.47
CA GLU A 487 7.27 35.64 4.23
C GLU A 487 8.00 34.31 4.03
N ALA A 488 9.15 34.31 3.37
CA ALA A 488 9.98 33.10 3.23
C ALA A 488 10.54 32.64 4.59
N VAL A 489 10.98 33.57 5.44
CA VAL A 489 11.43 33.27 6.81
C VAL A 489 10.28 32.73 7.66
N ARG A 490 9.09 33.36 7.61
CA ARG A 490 7.89 32.88 8.32
C ARG A 490 7.48 31.48 7.87
N ARG A 491 7.49 31.21 6.56
CA ARG A 491 7.23 29.86 6.01
C ARG A 491 8.28 28.85 6.49
N ALA A 492 9.56 29.20 6.44
CA ALA A 492 10.63 28.33 6.91
C ALA A 492 10.49 28.01 8.41
N PHE A 493 10.11 28.98 9.23
CA PHE A 493 9.84 28.78 10.66
C PHE A 493 8.64 27.85 10.89
N HIS A 494 7.54 28.05 10.16
CA HIS A 494 6.38 27.15 10.22
C HIS A 494 6.75 25.72 9.82
N GLU A 495 7.45 25.53 8.70
CA GLU A 495 7.90 24.21 8.26
C GLU A 495 8.84 23.54 9.28
N GLN A 496 9.73 24.29 9.90
CA GLN A 496 10.60 23.77 10.96
C GLN A 496 9.78 23.35 12.18
N THR A 497 8.80 24.15 12.57
CA THR A 497 7.91 23.87 13.71
C THR A 497 7.07 22.61 13.45
N GLU A 498 6.51 22.47 12.24
CA GLU A 498 5.80 21.26 11.82
C GLU A 498 6.70 20.03 11.85
N LYS A 499 7.93 20.13 11.31
CA LYS A 499 8.91 19.02 11.36
C LYS A 499 9.25 18.61 12.80
N VAL A 500 9.38 19.57 13.72
CA VAL A 500 9.62 19.29 15.14
C VAL A 500 8.42 18.56 15.75
N TYR A 501 7.19 19.00 15.43
CA TYR A 501 5.97 18.35 15.89
C TYR A 501 5.84 16.91 15.34
N GLU A 502 6.09 16.71 14.04
CA GLU A 502 6.10 15.38 13.41
C GLU A 502 7.15 14.47 14.03
N ASN A 503 8.37 14.96 14.26
CA ASN A 503 9.43 14.19 14.91
C ASN A 503 9.07 13.82 16.36
N ARG A 504 8.47 14.74 17.12
CA ARG A 504 7.97 14.44 18.47
C ARG A 504 6.87 13.38 18.44
N LYS A 505 5.94 13.47 17.47
CA LYS A 505 4.90 12.46 17.27
C LYS A 505 5.49 11.08 16.94
N LEU A 506 6.47 11.01 16.04
CA LEU A 506 7.16 9.77 15.69
C LEU A 506 7.90 9.17 16.89
N LYS A 507 8.58 10.00 17.69
CA LYS A 507 9.26 9.58 18.90
C LYS A 507 8.28 9.03 19.95
N LYS A 508 7.15 9.70 20.15
CA LYS A 508 6.10 9.22 21.06
C LYS A 508 5.54 7.86 20.60
N GLN A 509 5.29 7.68 19.30
CA GLN A 509 4.86 6.40 18.75
C GLN A 509 5.92 5.30 18.91
N GLU A 510 7.21 5.65 18.79
CA GLU A 510 8.31 4.72 19.05
C GLU A 510 8.35 4.29 20.52
N GLU A 511 8.26 5.24 21.45
CA GLU A 511 8.18 4.98 22.89
C GLU A 511 6.97 4.12 23.25
N GLU A 512 5.79 4.40 22.69
CA GLU A 512 4.58 3.58 22.87
C GLU A 512 4.77 2.14 22.36
N ARG A 513 5.41 1.95 21.20
CA ARG A 513 5.72 0.61 20.68
C ARG A 513 6.73 -0.13 21.57
N ILE A 514 7.73 0.57 22.10
CA ILE A 514 8.72 -0.02 23.01
C ILE A 514 8.03 -0.43 24.32
N ARG A 515 7.16 0.44 24.87
CA ARG A 515 6.39 0.17 26.07
C ARG A 515 5.49 -1.05 25.87
N TYR A 516 4.70 -1.08 24.80
CA TYR A 516 3.83 -2.21 24.47
C TYR A 516 4.59 -3.53 24.36
N LYS A 517 5.78 -3.54 23.73
CA LYS A 517 6.62 -4.73 23.65
C LYS A 517 7.09 -5.19 25.03
N ARG A 518 7.55 -4.26 25.87
CA ARG A 518 7.98 -4.58 27.25
C ARG A 518 6.84 -5.12 28.09
N GLU A 519 5.67 -4.51 28.03
CA GLU A 519 4.46 -4.96 28.74
C GLU A 519 4.08 -6.37 28.29
N ARG A 520 4.04 -6.63 26.99
CA ARG A 520 3.74 -7.95 26.44
C ARG A 520 4.77 -9.00 26.88
N ASP A 521 6.05 -8.68 26.82
CA ASP A 521 7.11 -9.60 27.23
C ASP A 521 7.03 -9.87 28.75
N ALA A 522 6.67 -8.88 29.57
CA ALA A 522 6.43 -9.03 31.00
C ALA A 522 5.21 -9.93 31.30
N VAL A 523 4.11 -9.78 30.55
CA VAL A 523 2.94 -10.67 30.67
C VAL A 523 3.32 -12.12 30.35
N ILE A 524 4.06 -12.35 29.26
CA ILE A 524 4.52 -13.70 28.89
C ILE A 524 5.42 -14.30 29.99
N MET A 525 6.30 -13.48 30.59
CA MET A 525 7.15 -13.93 31.70
C MET A 525 6.33 -14.29 32.94
N ALA A 526 5.37 -13.46 33.32
CA ALA A 526 4.47 -13.73 34.45
C ALA A 526 3.60 -14.97 34.21
N ASP A 527 3.15 -15.20 32.97
CA ASP A 527 2.40 -16.41 32.59
C ASP A 527 3.27 -17.66 32.71
N MET A 528 4.53 -17.59 32.27
CA MET A 528 5.47 -18.69 32.41
C MET A 528 5.76 -19.00 33.89
N GLU A 529 5.99 -17.98 34.72
CA GLU A 529 6.19 -18.16 36.16
C GLU A 529 4.97 -18.84 36.81
N ARG A 530 3.76 -18.36 36.52
CA ARG A 530 2.51 -18.97 37.01
C ARG A 530 2.37 -20.44 36.59
N MET A 531 2.65 -20.74 35.32
CA MET A 531 2.61 -22.10 34.81
C MET A 531 3.59 -23.01 35.55
N TRP A 532 4.82 -22.57 35.79
CA TRP A 532 5.81 -23.38 36.51
C TRP A 532 5.45 -23.56 37.99
N THR A 533 4.86 -22.56 38.64
CA THR A 533 4.37 -22.71 40.01
C THR A 533 3.22 -23.73 40.11
N ASP A 534 2.31 -23.76 39.13
CA ASP A 534 1.22 -24.75 39.08
C ASP A 534 1.76 -26.17 38.80
N ILE A 535 2.73 -26.31 37.89
CA ILE A 535 3.42 -27.59 37.66
C ILE A 535 4.10 -28.07 38.94
N GLU A 536 4.79 -27.19 39.66
CA GLU A 536 5.45 -27.53 40.92
C GLU A 536 4.43 -28.03 41.95
N GLN A 537 3.32 -27.31 42.16
CA GLN A 537 2.27 -27.70 43.09
C GLN A 537 1.63 -29.05 42.74
N ARG A 538 1.29 -29.27 41.47
CA ARG A 538 0.75 -30.55 41.00
C ARG A 538 1.75 -31.68 41.18
N THR A 539 3.02 -31.44 40.83
CA THR A 539 4.09 -32.43 41.01
C THR A 539 4.23 -32.83 42.48
N CYS A 540 4.15 -31.86 43.42
CA CYS A 540 4.20 -32.16 44.85
C CYS A 540 3.03 -33.05 45.29
N ALA A 541 1.81 -32.76 44.83
CA ALA A 541 0.62 -33.54 45.15
C ALA A 541 0.70 -34.97 44.57
N GLU A 542 1.12 -35.10 43.30
CA GLU A 542 1.30 -36.39 42.62
C GLU A 542 2.39 -37.24 43.28
N VAL A 543 3.55 -36.64 43.62
CA VAL A 543 4.64 -37.35 44.31
C VAL A 543 4.22 -37.80 45.70
N ARG A 544 3.46 -36.98 46.43
CA ARG A 544 2.90 -37.36 47.74
C ARG A 544 1.95 -38.55 47.60
N ALA A 545 0.99 -38.50 46.68
CA ALA A 545 0.06 -39.59 46.43
C ALA A 545 0.75 -40.88 45.97
N ALA A 546 1.73 -40.77 45.07
CA ALA A 546 2.50 -41.91 44.58
C ALA A 546 3.40 -42.52 45.67
N THR A 547 3.96 -41.68 46.56
CA THR A 547 4.77 -42.17 47.68
C THR A 547 3.92 -42.89 48.72
N LEU A 548 2.70 -42.39 48.99
CA LEU A 548 1.73 -43.07 49.85
C LEU A 548 1.34 -44.44 49.29
N ALA A 549 1.05 -44.54 47.99
CA ALA A 549 0.78 -45.82 47.34
C ALA A 549 2.02 -46.75 47.33
N TRP A 550 3.23 -46.19 47.22
CA TRP A 550 4.47 -46.97 47.26
C TRP A 550 4.73 -47.60 48.63
N TYR A 551 4.25 -47.01 49.73
CA TYR A 551 4.37 -47.64 51.06
C TYR A 551 3.64 -48.97 51.19
N GLU A 552 2.64 -49.24 50.34
CA GLU A 552 1.95 -50.54 50.30
C GLU A 552 2.81 -51.64 49.64
N THR A 553 3.93 -51.28 49.01
CA THR A 553 4.86 -52.22 48.38
C THR A 553 5.89 -52.74 49.37
N PRO A 554 6.42 -53.97 49.19
CA PRO A 554 7.43 -54.53 50.10
C PRO A 554 8.72 -53.69 50.16
N GLU A 555 9.10 -53.04 49.07
CA GLU A 555 10.23 -52.10 49.03
C GLU A 555 9.96 -50.84 49.86
N GLY A 556 8.73 -50.34 49.81
CA GLY A 556 8.29 -49.19 50.60
C GLY A 556 8.31 -49.46 52.09
N VAL A 557 7.81 -50.63 52.51
CA VAL A 557 7.83 -51.06 53.91
C VAL A 557 9.26 -51.15 54.44
N GLN A 558 10.17 -51.79 53.70
CA GLN A 558 11.59 -51.90 54.10
C GLN A 558 12.27 -50.54 54.24
N ALA A 559 11.97 -49.59 53.34
CA ALA A 559 12.56 -48.25 53.41
C ALA A 559 12.04 -47.44 54.60
N VAL A 560 10.75 -47.58 54.94
CA VAL A 560 10.18 -46.95 56.13
C VAL A 560 10.79 -47.55 57.39
N GLU A 561 10.94 -48.88 57.47
CA GLU A 561 11.57 -49.57 58.60
C GLU A 561 13.04 -49.17 58.78
N ALA A 562 13.79 -49.05 57.68
CA ALA A 562 15.18 -48.60 57.73
C ALA A 562 15.31 -47.15 58.24
N GLU A 563 14.46 -46.24 57.76
CA GLU A 563 14.52 -44.84 58.19
C GLU A 563 13.92 -44.63 59.60
N SER A 564 12.90 -45.39 59.99
CA SER A 564 12.36 -45.37 61.36
C SER A 564 13.38 -45.88 62.38
N THR A 565 14.10 -46.96 62.05
CA THR A 565 15.22 -47.48 62.84
C THR A 565 16.32 -46.43 62.98
N ARG A 566 16.67 -45.76 61.86
CA ARG A 566 17.66 -44.67 61.88
C ARG A 566 17.25 -43.49 62.75
N ILE A 567 15.97 -43.12 62.76
CA ILE A 567 15.44 -42.05 63.62
C ILE A 567 15.49 -42.48 65.10
N PHE A 568 15.12 -43.73 65.39
CA PHE A 568 15.12 -44.30 66.74
C PHE A 568 16.52 -44.43 67.34
N GLU A 569 17.49 -44.92 66.57
CA GLU A 569 18.88 -45.12 67.01
C GLU A 569 19.68 -43.81 67.16
N ARG A 570 19.10 -42.68 66.77
CA ARG A 570 19.78 -41.39 66.79
C ARG A 570 19.89 -40.86 68.22
N ASP A 571 21.12 -40.65 68.70
CA ASP A 571 21.37 -40.14 70.05
C ASP A 571 20.68 -38.76 70.26
N PRO A 572 19.73 -38.64 71.20
CA PRO A 572 19.04 -37.39 71.50
C PRO A 572 20.00 -36.24 71.89
N ILE A 573 21.12 -36.55 72.55
CA ILE A 573 22.13 -35.56 72.96
C ILE A 573 22.88 -35.04 71.73
N ALA A 574 23.15 -35.91 70.75
CA ALA A 574 23.78 -35.52 69.50
C ALA A 574 22.84 -34.61 68.68
N VAL A 575 21.55 -34.95 68.60
CA VAL A 575 20.52 -34.14 67.93
C VAL A 575 20.38 -32.77 68.58
N GLN A 576 20.31 -32.72 69.92
CA GLN A 576 20.26 -31.49 70.70
C GLN A 576 21.46 -30.58 70.41
N LYS A 577 22.69 -31.11 70.44
CA LYS A 577 23.92 -30.35 70.11
C LYS A 577 23.90 -29.83 68.67
N GLN A 578 23.33 -30.58 67.74
CA GLN A 578 23.25 -30.21 66.33
C GLN A 578 22.25 -29.05 66.12
N LEU A 579 21.08 -29.10 66.77
CA LEU A 579 20.09 -28.02 66.77
C LEU A 579 20.58 -26.76 67.50
N PHE A 580 21.35 -26.91 68.59
CA PHE A 580 21.97 -25.78 69.28
C PHE A 580 23.02 -25.07 68.43
N SER A 581 23.79 -25.81 67.62
CA SER A 581 24.82 -25.22 66.76
C SER A 581 24.22 -24.61 65.49
N ASN A 582 23.19 -25.23 64.93
CA ASN A 582 22.41 -24.69 63.82
C ASN A 582 20.94 -25.17 63.93
N PRO A 583 20.01 -24.26 64.29
CA PRO A 583 18.58 -24.57 64.44
C PRO A 583 17.94 -25.15 63.18
N GLU A 584 18.47 -24.84 61.99
CA GLU A 584 17.92 -25.29 60.70
C GLU A 584 18.61 -26.54 60.15
N SER A 585 19.67 -27.05 60.79
CA SER A 585 20.48 -28.16 60.25
C SER A 585 19.73 -29.48 60.02
N LEU A 586 18.65 -29.69 60.77
CA LEU A 586 17.79 -30.87 60.71
C LEU A 586 16.35 -30.52 60.31
N ALA A 587 16.10 -29.27 59.93
CA ALA A 587 14.81 -28.83 59.45
C ALA A 587 14.62 -29.27 58.00
N LEU A 588 13.50 -29.94 57.73
CA LEU A 588 13.05 -30.27 56.37
C LEU A 588 11.89 -29.33 56.03
N PRO A 589 12.12 -28.27 55.23
CA PRO A 589 11.10 -27.30 54.90
C PRO A 589 9.92 -27.96 54.19
N GLY A 590 8.73 -27.90 54.78
CA GLY A 590 7.51 -28.52 54.23
C GLY A 590 7.19 -29.91 54.77
N CYS A 591 8.09 -30.54 55.53
CA CYS A 591 7.78 -31.74 56.31
C CYS A 591 6.78 -31.39 57.42
N VAL A 592 5.74 -32.20 57.59
CA VAL A 592 4.75 -32.03 58.67
C VAL A 592 5.41 -32.18 60.04
N TRP A 593 6.38 -33.09 60.18
CA TRP A 593 7.16 -33.26 61.39
C TRP A 593 8.42 -32.39 61.36
N GLN A 594 8.45 -31.36 62.22
CA GLN A 594 9.59 -30.47 62.37
C GLN A 594 10.33 -30.74 63.67
N LEU A 595 11.65 -30.83 63.58
CA LEU A 595 12.50 -30.98 64.74
C LEU A 595 12.82 -29.62 65.36
N LYS A 596 12.51 -29.43 66.63
CA LYS A 596 12.70 -28.17 67.36
C LYS A 596 13.36 -28.40 68.70
N LEU A 597 13.88 -27.32 69.27
CA LEU A 597 14.51 -27.29 70.59
C LEU A 597 13.61 -26.53 71.56
N GLU A 598 13.43 -27.05 72.76
CA GLU A 598 12.56 -26.41 73.76
C GLU A 598 13.33 -25.37 74.58
N ASP A 599 12.88 -24.11 74.52
CA ASP A 599 13.52 -22.97 75.18
C ASP A 599 13.28 -22.95 76.70
N TYR A 600 13.99 -23.81 77.44
CA TYR A 600 14.07 -23.73 78.91
C TYR A 600 15.33 -23.02 79.43
N GLY A 601 16.11 -22.39 78.55
CA GLY A 601 17.31 -21.64 78.93
C GLY A 601 18.51 -22.54 79.25
N GLY A 602 19.43 -22.69 78.29
CA GLY A 602 20.74 -23.31 78.51
C GLY A 602 20.77 -24.83 78.37
N ARG A 603 21.69 -25.50 79.09
CA ARG A 603 22.10 -26.91 78.90
C ARG A 603 20.99 -27.97 79.04
N TYR A 604 19.78 -27.57 79.45
CA TYR A 604 18.64 -28.45 79.69
C TYR A 604 17.59 -28.46 78.57
N ALA A 605 17.80 -27.71 77.48
CA ALA A 605 16.85 -27.68 76.37
C ALA A 605 16.78 -29.05 75.69
N LYS A 606 15.59 -29.64 75.57
CA LYS A 606 15.42 -30.96 74.95
C LYS A 606 15.00 -30.83 73.48
N ALA A 607 15.47 -31.75 72.64
CA ALA A 607 15.03 -31.87 71.26
C ALA A 607 13.69 -32.62 71.19
N PHE A 608 12.79 -32.16 70.32
CA PHE A 608 11.50 -32.80 70.09
C PHE A 608 11.05 -32.67 68.64
N TYR A 609 10.26 -33.64 68.19
CA TYR A 609 9.51 -33.58 66.95
C TYR A 609 8.15 -32.92 67.23
N LEU A 610 7.80 -31.93 66.40
CA LEU A 610 6.51 -31.25 66.42
C LEU A 610 5.80 -31.51 65.11
N ASN A 611 4.64 -32.13 65.18
CA ASN A 611 3.72 -32.17 64.06
C ASN A 611 3.11 -30.78 63.87
N MET A 612 3.29 -30.18 62.71
CA MET A 612 2.82 -28.82 62.44
C MET A 612 1.31 -28.75 62.15
N ASP A 613 0.67 -29.87 61.86
CA ASP A 613 -0.77 -29.97 61.57
C ASP A 613 -1.58 -30.37 62.82
N THR A 614 -1.14 -31.40 63.55
CA THR A 614 -1.80 -31.88 64.76
C THR A 614 -1.32 -31.18 66.04
N TYR A 615 -0.20 -30.45 65.96
CA TYR A 615 0.51 -29.87 67.11
C TYR A 615 0.97 -30.91 68.14
N GLU A 616 1.04 -32.18 67.76
CA GLU A 616 1.57 -33.25 68.60
C GLU A 616 3.07 -33.09 68.78
N LYS A 617 3.50 -33.23 70.03
CA LYS A 617 4.88 -33.07 70.45
C LYS A 617 5.42 -34.39 70.97
N ILE A 618 6.51 -34.87 70.38
CA ILE A 618 7.17 -36.11 70.75
C ILE A 618 8.62 -35.79 71.11
N MET A 619 9.01 -36.03 72.36
CA MET A 619 10.37 -35.81 72.82
C MET A 619 11.32 -36.85 72.22
N CYS A 620 12.52 -36.44 71.81
CA CYS A 620 13.52 -37.40 71.28
C CYS A 620 13.91 -38.47 72.30
N ASP A 621 13.86 -38.15 73.60
CA ASP A 621 14.14 -39.09 74.71
C ASP A 621 13.03 -40.14 74.91
N GLU A 622 11.84 -39.91 74.36
CA GLU A 622 10.61 -40.70 74.57
C GLU A 622 10.11 -41.33 73.26
N LEU A 623 10.97 -41.39 72.23
CA LEU A 623 10.62 -41.99 70.96
C LEU A 623 10.35 -43.49 71.11
N VAL A 624 9.24 -43.93 70.53
CA VAL A 624 8.88 -45.34 70.38
C VAL A 624 8.89 -45.65 68.88
N LEU A 625 9.13 -46.90 68.49
CA LEU A 625 9.22 -47.30 67.08
C LEU A 625 7.99 -46.89 66.25
N GLU A 626 6.79 -46.98 66.80
CA GLU A 626 5.55 -46.52 66.14
C GLU A 626 5.60 -45.02 65.77
N ASN A 627 6.05 -44.17 66.71
CA ASN A 627 6.23 -42.73 66.47
C ASN A 627 7.31 -42.49 65.40
N CYS A 628 8.38 -43.28 65.40
CA CYS A 628 9.47 -43.18 64.42
C CYS A 628 9.01 -43.57 63.01
N GLU A 629 8.10 -44.53 62.86
CA GLU A 629 7.52 -44.90 61.57
C GLU A 629 6.70 -43.77 60.94
N ASP A 630 5.86 -43.10 61.72
CA ASP A 630 5.05 -41.98 61.23
C ASP A 630 5.91 -40.79 60.82
N ILE A 631 6.96 -40.49 61.60
CA ILE A 631 7.95 -39.46 61.25
C ILE A 631 8.73 -39.88 59.99
N ALA A 632 9.18 -41.14 59.90
CA ALA A 632 9.93 -41.66 58.76
C ALA A 632 9.14 -41.58 57.45
N ARG A 633 7.84 -41.92 57.47
CA ARG A 633 6.96 -41.78 56.31
C ARG A 633 6.92 -40.34 55.81
N GLU A 634 6.71 -39.36 56.69
CA GLU A 634 6.67 -37.96 56.24
C GLU A 634 8.05 -37.46 55.75
N VAL A 635 9.14 -37.85 56.40
CA VAL A 635 10.51 -37.49 55.99
C VAL A 635 10.82 -38.01 54.59
N ILE A 636 10.47 -39.27 54.29
CA ILE A 636 10.66 -39.88 52.97
C ILE A 636 9.79 -39.19 51.92
N ILE A 637 8.52 -38.86 52.23
CA ILE A 637 7.65 -38.06 51.36
C ILE A 637 8.32 -36.74 51.02
N GLN A 638 8.81 -36.00 52.03
CA GLN A 638 9.39 -34.68 51.82
C GLN A 638 10.67 -34.75 50.98
N HIS A 639 11.55 -35.73 51.23
CA HIS A 639 12.76 -35.93 50.41
C HIS A 639 12.41 -36.18 48.94
N ARG A 640 11.42 -37.04 48.66
CA ARG A 640 10.98 -37.31 47.29
C ARG A 640 10.35 -36.07 46.63
N ILE A 641 9.61 -35.27 47.39
CA ILE A 641 9.07 -33.99 46.92
C ILE A 641 10.21 -33.02 46.59
N ASP A 642 11.21 -32.87 47.45
CA ASP A 642 12.35 -31.97 47.24
C ASP A 642 13.16 -32.37 46.00
N GLU A 643 13.41 -33.67 45.81
CA GLU A 643 14.04 -34.19 44.59
C GLU A 643 13.21 -33.93 43.33
N ALA A 644 11.88 -34.03 43.41
CA ALA A 644 10.98 -33.75 42.29
C ALA A 644 10.95 -32.25 41.98
N LYS A 645 10.88 -31.38 43.00
CA LYS A 645 10.98 -29.92 42.86
C LYS A 645 12.29 -29.51 42.21
N ALA A 646 13.41 -30.07 42.66
CA ALA A 646 14.73 -29.81 42.07
C ALA A 646 14.76 -30.17 40.57
N ARG A 647 14.15 -31.30 40.18
CA ARG A 647 14.00 -31.70 38.76
C ARG A 647 13.14 -30.72 37.96
N VAL A 648 12.01 -30.28 38.52
CA VAL A 648 11.12 -29.28 37.88
C VAL A 648 11.85 -27.95 37.70
N GLN A 649 12.55 -27.45 38.73
CA GLN A 649 13.31 -26.21 38.68
C GLN A 649 14.45 -26.27 37.66
N ALA A 650 15.20 -27.39 37.62
CA ALA A 650 16.23 -27.61 36.61
C ALA A 650 15.66 -27.57 35.19
N ARG A 651 14.48 -28.18 34.99
CA ARG A 651 13.78 -28.14 33.69
C ARG A 651 13.30 -26.73 33.34
N ALA A 652 12.74 -25.99 34.31
CA ALA A 652 12.32 -24.61 34.13
C ALA A 652 13.50 -23.71 33.70
N ALA A 653 14.65 -23.84 34.38
CA ALA A 653 15.87 -23.11 34.04
C ALA A 653 16.38 -23.45 32.63
N GLN A 654 16.33 -24.73 32.23
CA GLN A 654 16.70 -25.16 30.88
C GLN A 654 15.79 -24.52 29.82
N VAL A 655 14.47 -24.53 30.03
CA VAL A 655 13.50 -23.92 29.10
C VAL A 655 13.70 -22.41 29.01
N TYR A 656 13.96 -21.74 30.14
CA TYR A 656 14.25 -20.30 30.15
C TYR A 656 15.52 -19.96 29.35
N ARG A 657 16.57 -20.78 29.49
CA ARG A 657 17.80 -20.63 28.70
C ARG A 657 17.53 -20.81 27.21
N GLN A 658 16.80 -21.87 26.82
CA GLN A 658 16.46 -22.13 25.42
C GLN A 658 15.66 -20.97 24.80
N LYS A 659 14.68 -20.43 25.53
CA LYS A 659 13.92 -19.24 25.10
C LYS A 659 14.84 -18.04 24.87
N THR A 660 15.75 -17.78 25.81
CA THR A 660 16.71 -16.66 25.72
C THR A 660 17.65 -16.83 24.51
N GLU A 661 18.16 -18.04 24.29
CA GLU A 661 19.00 -18.38 23.13
C GLU A 661 18.24 -18.21 21.81
N GLN A 662 16.98 -18.64 21.75
CA GLN A 662 16.11 -18.47 20.60
C GLN A 662 15.84 -16.98 20.32
N ASP A 663 15.52 -16.19 21.34
CA ASP A 663 15.30 -14.74 21.22
C ASP A 663 16.57 -14.02 20.73
N ALA A 664 17.74 -14.41 21.24
CA ALA A 664 19.02 -13.90 20.78
C ALA A 664 19.28 -14.27 19.31
N ALA A 665 19.03 -15.52 18.92
CA ALA A 665 19.18 -15.99 17.55
C ALA A 665 18.26 -15.21 16.58
N ILE A 666 17.00 -15.00 16.94
CA ILE A 666 16.05 -14.20 16.13
C ILE A 666 16.56 -12.77 15.96
N LYS A 667 17.06 -12.13 17.02
CA LYS A 667 17.62 -10.77 16.95
C LYS A 667 18.83 -10.70 16.03
N ILE A 668 19.78 -11.64 16.16
CA ILE A 668 20.97 -11.73 15.31
C ILE A 668 20.57 -11.93 13.84
N GLN A 669 19.63 -12.85 13.56
CA GLN A 669 19.14 -13.10 12.21
C GLN A 669 18.49 -11.86 11.60
N MET A 670 17.67 -11.12 12.36
CA MET A 670 17.08 -9.87 11.85
C MET A 670 18.13 -8.81 11.59
N LEU A 671 19.12 -8.64 12.47
CA LEU A 671 20.23 -7.71 12.23
C LEU A 671 21.01 -8.07 10.96
N PHE A 672 21.28 -9.36 10.73
CA PHE A 672 21.93 -9.83 9.51
C PHE A 672 21.09 -9.54 8.26
N LYS A 673 19.79 -9.85 8.29
CA LYS A 673 18.87 -9.56 7.18
C LYS A 673 18.79 -8.07 6.89
N CYS A 674 18.69 -7.22 7.92
CA CYS A 674 18.72 -5.76 7.77
C CYS A 674 20.03 -5.28 7.14
N ARG A 675 21.18 -5.78 7.59
CA ARG A 675 22.49 -5.46 7.00
C ARG A 675 22.55 -5.87 5.53
N HIS A 676 22.08 -7.06 5.19
CA HIS A 676 22.03 -7.55 3.81
C HIS A 676 21.10 -6.70 2.94
N ALA A 677 19.90 -6.38 3.43
CA ALA A 677 18.94 -5.51 2.75
C ALA A 677 19.51 -4.11 2.52
N LEU A 678 20.19 -3.53 3.51
CA LEU A 678 20.88 -2.25 3.36
C LEU A 678 21.98 -2.33 2.29
N ARG A 679 22.82 -3.38 2.29
CA ARG A 679 23.87 -3.58 1.27
C ARG A 679 23.27 -3.66 -0.14
N ALA A 680 22.21 -4.44 -0.31
CA ALA A 680 21.50 -4.58 -1.57
C ALA A 680 20.89 -3.23 -2.02
N THR A 681 20.19 -2.54 -1.10
CA THR A 681 19.57 -1.24 -1.37
C THR A 681 20.60 -0.18 -1.74
N ARG A 682 21.71 -0.09 -1.00
CA ARG A 682 22.83 0.81 -1.33
C ARG A 682 23.46 0.49 -2.68
N SER A 683 23.58 -0.79 -3.04
CA SER A 683 24.01 -1.21 -4.38
C SER A 683 23.09 -0.66 -5.48
N VAL A 684 21.77 -0.77 -5.28
CA VAL A 684 20.77 -0.20 -6.19
C VAL A 684 20.86 1.32 -6.25
N ILE A 685 21.05 2.00 -5.12
CA ILE A 685 21.22 3.46 -5.10
C ILE A 685 22.45 3.87 -5.91
N ARG A 686 23.60 3.19 -5.75
CA ARG A 686 24.83 3.44 -6.52
C ARG A 686 24.66 3.20 -8.02
N SER A 687 23.74 2.34 -8.43
CA SER A 687 23.45 2.13 -9.86
C SER A 687 22.53 3.20 -10.45
N ILE A 688 21.68 3.81 -9.63
CA ILE A 688 20.69 4.82 -10.04
C ILE A 688 21.24 6.25 -9.96
N PHE A 689 22.16 6.53 -9.03
CA PHE A 689 22.68 7.88 -8.81
C PHE A 689 24.11 8.03 -9.36
N MET A 690 24.40 9.24 -9.84
CA MET A 690 25.73 9.68 -10.23
C MET A 690 26.03 11.02 -9.56
N LYS A 691 27.23 11.16 -8.98
CA LYS A 691 27.73 12.42 -8.43
C LYS A 691 28.32 13.23 -9.57
N ARG A 692 27.85 14.46 -9.79
CA ARG A 692 28.36 15.35 -10.83
C ARG A 692 28.47 16.77 -10.32
N VAL A 693 29.25 17.60 -11.00
CA VAL A 693 29.27 19.03 -10.78
C VAL A 693 28.21 19.66 -11.68
N ASP A 694 27.37 20.52 -11.12
CA ASP A 694 26.40 21.25 -11.92
C ASP A 694 27.09 22.34 -12.74
N ALA A 695 26.77 22.40 -14.04
CA ALA A 695 27.51 23.24 -14.97
C ALA A 695 27.34 24.74 -14.69
N VAL A 696 26.16 25.14 -14.20
CA VAL A 696 25.86 26.53 -13.83
C VAL A 696 26.42 26.81 -12.43
N THR A 697 25.90 26.15 -11.40
CA THR A 697 26.22 26.50 -10.01
C THR A 697 27.63 26.13 -9.57
N GLY A 698 28.21 25.06 -10.12
CA GLY A 698 29.53 24.56 -9.70
C GLY A 698 29.46 23.69 -8.45
N ASP A 699 28.26 23.54 -7.89
CA ASP A 699 28.01 22.68 -6.76
C ASP A 699 27.98 21.21 -7.19
N VAL A 700 28.42 20.35 -6.28
CA VAL A 700 28.24 18.90 -6.41
C VAL A 700 26.77 18.54 -6.24
N VAL A 701 26.21 17.85 -7.23
CA VAL A 701 24.84 17.35 -7.22
C VAL A 701 24.77 15.85 -7.49
N TYR A 702 23.80 15.19 -6.86
CA TYR A 702 23.49 13.77 -7.04
C TYR A 702 22.36 13.64 -8.06
N PHE A 703 22.72 13.24 -9.27
CA PHE A 703 21.79 13.08 -10.38
C PHE A 703 21.17 11.68 -10.39
N ASN A 704 19.84 11.61 -10.33
CA ASN A 704 19.09 10.37 -10.47
C ASN A 704 18.90 10.05 -11.96
N ILE A 705 19.56 9.00 -12.44
CA ILE A 705 19.58 8.59 -13.85
C ILE A 705 18.17 8.17 -14.33
N ARG A 706 17.35 7.56 -13.46
CA ARG A 706 15.99 7.10 -13.84
C ARG A 706 14.97 8.23 -13.88
N ARG A 707 15.03 9.15 -12.90
CA ARG A 707 14.06 10.25 -12.77
C ARG A 707 14.49 11.53 -13.49
N GLN A 708 15.77 11.65 -13.84
CA GLN A 708 16.38 12.85 -14.39
C GLN A 708 16.30 14.05 -13.43
N GLU A 709 16.37 13.79 -12.13
CA GLU A 709 16.32 14.82 -11.08
C GLU A 709 17.70 14.98 -10.44
N ALA A 710 18.19 16.21 -10.35
CA ALA A 710 19.37 16.55 -9.56
C ALA A 710 18.98 16.90 -8.12
N ARG A 711 19.77 16.44 -7.16
CA ARG A 711 19.60 16.76 -5.73
C ARG A 711 20.91 17.27 -5.16
N ARG A 712 20.86 18.30 -4.31
CA ARG A 712 22.05 18.81 -3.61
C ARG A 712 22.54 17.91 -2.47
N LYS A 713 21.64 17.08 -1.91
CA LYS A 713 21.96 16.16 -0.81
C LYS A 713 21.98 14.71 -1.29
N PRO A 714 22.88 13.87 -0.75
CA PRO A 714 22.92 12.45 -1.08
C PRO A 714 21.63 11.74 -0.65
N PRO A 715 21.26 10.62 -1.29
CA PRO A 715 20.14 9.80 -0.86
C PRO A 715 20.32 9.31 0.58
N LYS A 716 19.36 9.54 1.48
CA LYS A 716 19.48 9.23 2.93
C LYS A 716 19.96 7.80 3.23
N LEU A 717 19.53 6.82 2.45
CA LEU A 717 19.87 5.39 2.65
C LEU A 717 21.30 5.02 2.25
N ILE A 718 22.04 5.90 1.53
CA ILE A 718 23.43 5.63 1.15
C ILE A 718 24.36 5.65 2.38
N GLY A 719 24.13 6.59 3.30
CA GLY A 719 24.93 6.74 4.52
C GLY A 719 26.43 6.75 4.23
N SER A 720 27.18 5.88 4.93
CA SER A 720 28.63 5.70 4.80
C SER A 720 29.14 5.38 3.40
N ASP A 721 28.28 4.84 2.52
CA ASP A 721 28.68 4.38 1.18
C ASP A 721 28.59 5.51 0.14
N GLU A 722 28.37 6.75 0.58
CA GLU A 722 28.33 7.94 -0.28
C GLU A 722 29.57 8.08 -1.18
N PRO A 723 30.82 7.89 -0.70
CA PRO A 723 32.00 7.99 -1.54
C PRO A 723 32.06 6.94 -2.67
N LEU A 724 31.27 5.85 -2.54
CA LEU A 724 31.17 4.79 -3.54
C LEU A 724 30.15 5.10 -4.64
N ILE A 725 29.46 6.24 -4.58
CA ILE A 725 28.61 6.71 -5.68
C ILE A 725 29.53 7.08 -6.86
N PRO A 726 29.26 6.56 -8.08
CA PRO A 726 30.05 6.90 -9.25
C PRO A 726 30.09 8.41 -9.49
N VAL A 727 31.29 8.95 -9.70
CA VAL A 727 31.49 10.36 -10.07
C VAL A 727 31.52 10.46 -11.59
N GLU A 728 30.88 11.49 -12.16
CA GLU A 728 30.85 11.74 -13.60
C GLU A 728 32.27 11.96 -14.15
N SER A 729 33.04 12.85 -13.52
CA SER A 729 34.42 13.10 -13.87
C SER A 729 35.27 13.40 -12.64
N THR A 730 36.51 12.94 -12.66
CA THR A 730 37.52 13.20 -11.62
C THR A 730 38.59 14.18 -12.08
N THR A 731 38.63 14.53 -13.36
CA THR A 731 39.67 15.38 -13.95
C THR A 731 39.07 16.64 -14.55
N TRP A 732 38.30 16.53 -15.63
CA TRP A 732 37.71 17.69 -16.32
C TRP A 732 36.20 17.72 -16.18
N ILE A 733 35.64 18.89 -15.91
CA ILE A 733 34.20 19.14 -15.85
C ILE A 733 33.82 20.26 -16.81
N ARG A 734 32.55 20.26 -17.25
CA ARG A 734 31.98 21.36 -18.04
C ARG A 734 31.34 22.38 -17.10
N ARG A 735 31.61 23.66 -17.35
CA ARG A 735 31.03 24.84 -16.68
C ARG A 735 30.32 25.72 -17.70
N ILE A 736 29.43 26.57 -17.22
CA ILE A 736 28.75 27.61 -18.00
C ILE A 736 29.02 28.93 -17.29
N ASP A 737 29.49 29.93 -18.03
CA ASP A 737 29.70 31.29 -17.51
C ASP A 737 28.37 32.08 -17.39
N ASP A 738 28.43 33.31 -16.89
CA ASP A 738 27.26 34.17 -16.72
C ASP A 738 26.60 34.56 -18.07
N ASP A 739 27.39 34.54 -19.15
CA ASP A 739 26.95 34.81 -20.52
C ASP A 739 26.32 33.58 -21.20
N GLY A 740 26.35 32.41 -20.55
CA GLY A 740 25.81 31.15 -21.06
C GLY A 740 26.76 30.36 -21.97
N ASN A 741 28.00 30.79 -22.15
CA ASN A 741 29.03 30.07 -22.88
C ASN A 741 29.60 28.94 -22.02
N SER A 742 29.87 27.79 -22.65
CA SER A 742 30.45 26.65 -21.95
C SER A 742 31.95 26.57 -22.10
N TYR A 743 32.63 26.36 -20.98
CA TYR A 743 34.06 26.09 -20.90
C TYR A 743 34.30 24.83 -20.08
N PHE A 744 35.51 24.27 -20.18
CA PHE A 744 35.95 23.11 -19.42
C PHE A 744 36.89 23.57 -18.32
N MET A 745 36.74 23.03 -17.12
CA MET A 745 37.57 23.31 -15.96
C MET A 745 38.13 22.01 -15.41
N ARG A 746 39.42 22.00 -15.09
CA ARG A 746 40.12 20.87 -14.49
C ARG A 746 40.01 20.96 -12.96
N LEU A 747 39.69 19.86 -12.29
CA LEU A 747 39.34 19.82 -10.86
C LEU A 747 40.55 19.84 -9.90
N ASP A 748 41.75 19.54 -10.38
CA ASP A 748 42.96 19.40 -9.58
C ASP A 748 43.81 20.67 -9.51
N ASN A 749 43.78 21.49 -10.56
CA ASN A 749 44.58 22.73 -10.66
C ASN A 749 43.79 23.94 -11.19
N ASP A 750 42.46 23.80 -11.33
CA ASP A 750 41.55 24.85 -11.83
C ASP A 750 41.92 25.41 -13.21
N GLU A 751 42.68 24.67 -14.03
CA GLU A 751 42.94 25.03 -15.42
C GLU A 751 41.63 25.09 -16.21
N THR A 752 41.47 26.15 -17.01
CA THR A 752 40.28 26.33 -17.85
C THR A 752 40.61 26.27 -19.33
N SER A 753 39.69 25.72 -20.13
CA SER A 753 39.82 25.61 -21.58
C SER A 753 38.47 25.87 -22.24
N TRP A 754 38.44 26.71 -23.27
CA TRP A 754 37.24 26.95 -24.07
C TRP A 754 36.98 25.85 -25.10
N THR A 755 38.01 25.06 -25.43
CA THR A 755 37.90 23.88 -26.29
C THR A 755 37.91 22.61 -25.46
N PRO A 756 37.32 21.51 -25.98
CA PRO A 756 37.40 20.20 -25.35
C PRO A 756 38.86 19.81 -25.07
N PRO A 757 39.18 19.32 -23.86
CA PRO A 757 40.53 18.85 -23.54
C PRO A 757 40.97 17.69 -24.43
N ASP A 758 42.23 17.67 -24.83
CA ASP A 758 42.77 16.64 -25.71
C ASP A 758 42.61 15.24 -25.11
N HIS A 759 42.34 14.26 -25.96
CA HIS A 759 42.12 12.85 -25.64
C HIS A 759 40.85 12.54 -24.84
N TYR A 760 39.99 13.52 -24.55
CA TYR A 760 38.70 13.28 -23.91
C TYR A 760 37.59 13.11 -24.95
N ILE A 761 36.67 12.19 -24.67
CA ILE A 761 35.58 11.86 -25.59
C ILE A 761 34.31 12.60 -25.18
N LEU A 762 33.71 13.31 -26.12
CA LEU A 762 32.42 13.98 -25.96
C LEU A 762 31.25 13.11 -26.41
N CYS A 763 30.06 13.43 -25.92
CA CYS A 763 28.84 12.72 -26.23
C CYS A 763 28.40 12.89 -27.70
N ASP A 764 28.10 11.80 -28.39
CA ASP A 764 27.67 11.77 -29.80
C ASP A 764 26.37 12.56 -30.08
N ARG A 765 25.57 12.86 -29.04
CA ARG A 765 24.28 13.53 -29.18
C ARG A 765 24.33 15.01 -28.87
N CYS A 766 24.98 15.38 -27.77
CA CYS A 766 25.03 16.78 -27.37
C CYS A 766 26.33 17.45 -27.78
N HIS A 767 27.42 16.73 -28.00
CA HIS A 767 28.76 17.26 -28.29
C HIS A 767 29.33 18.25 -27.27
N HIS A 768 28.72 18.35 -26.07
CA HIS A 768 29.15 19.27 -25.02
C HIS A 768 29.65 18.54 -23.77
N ASN A 769 28.94 17.50 -23.34
CA ASN A 769 29.27 16.77 -22.11
C ASN A 769 30.17 15.56 -22.41
N PHE A 770 31.05 15.24 -21.48
CA PHE A 770 31.89 14.05 -21.55
C PHE A 770 31.07 12.75 -21.55
N VAL A 771 31.62 11.73 -22.20
CA VAL A 771 31.01 10.41 -22.27
C VAL A 771 31.11 9.69 -20.94
N THR A 772 29.99 9.11 -20.48
CA THR A 772 29.96 8.22 -19.32
C THR A 772 29.35 6.86 -19.62
N ARG A 773 28.77 6.68 -20.82
CA ARG A 773 28.11 5.44 -21.25
C ARG A 773 28.49 5.12 -22.70
N ARG A 774 28.86 3.86 -22.95
CA ARG A 774 29.07 3.31 -24.29
C ARG A 774 28.08 2.19 -24.54
N TRP A 775 27.40 2.22 -25.68
CA TRP A 775 26.61 1.11 -26.16
C TRP A 775 27.55 0.06 -26.76
N ASN A 776 27.50 -1.18 -26.29
CA ASN A 776 28.48 -2.20 -26.67
C ASN A 776 28.34 -2.68 -28.11
N GLU A 777 27.11 -2.75 -28.61
CA GLU A 777 26.82 -3.31 -29.94
C GLU A 777 27.01 -2.28 -31.04
N GLY A 778 26.43 -1.09 -30.89
CA GLY A 778 26.54 -0.01 -31.87
C GLY A 778 27.73 0.93 -31.68
N GLY A 779 28.48 0.81 -30.57
CA GLY A 779 29.67 1.62 -30.32
C GLY A 779 29.42 3.09 -29.95
N SER A 780 28.18 3.57 -30.07
CA SER A 780 27.77 4.94 -29.76
C SER A 780 27.99 5.30 -28.30
N ARG A 781 28.25 6.58 -28.05
CA ARG A 781 28.66 7.10 -26.75
C ARG A 781 27.81 8.26 -26.31
N PHE A 782 27.37 8.20 -25.06
CA PHE A 782 26.49 9.21 -24.49
C PHE A 782 27.00 9.71 -23.15
N CYS A 783 26.77 11.00 -22.88
CA CYS A 783 26.83 11.54 -21.52
C CYS A 783 25.66 10.99 -20.69
N ILE A 784 25.72 11.18 -19.37
CA ILE A 784 24.74 10.56 -18.48
C ILE A 784 23.32 11.10 -18.71
N ILE A 785 23.20 12.38 -19.10
CA ILE A 785 21.94 13.05 -19.36
C ILE A 785 21.30 12.51 -20.64
N CYS A 786 22.04 12.52 -21.76
CA CYS A 786 21.54 12.02 -23.04
C CYS A 786 21.21 10.52 -22.98
N HIS A 787 21.99 9.74 -22.22
CA HIS A 787 21.66 8.35 -21.93
C HIS A 787 20.34 8.24 -21.13
N ALA A 788 20.19 8.99 -20.04
CA ALA A 788 18.96 8.96 -19.24
C ALA A 788 17.72 9.34 -20.06
N GLU A 789 17.84 10.35 -20.92
CA GLU A 789 16.79 10.76 -21.87
C GLU A 789 16.49 9.70 -22.90
N GLY A 790 17.52 9.09 -23.49
CA GLY A 790 17.33 8.03 -24.47
C GLY A 790 16.61 6.81 -23.87
N VAL A 791 16.96 6.40 -22.65
CA VAL A 791 16.27 5.31 -21.93
C VAL A 791 14.81 5.67 -21.65
N LYS A 792 14.53 6.89 -21.16
CA LYS A 792 13.17 7.33 -20.84
C LYS A 792 12.27 7.44 -22.07
N ASN A 793 12.83 7.88 -23.19
CA ASN A 793 12.09 8.08 -24.43
C ASN A 793 12.03 6.82 -25.31
N GLY A 794 12.62 5.70 -24.87
CA GLY A 794 12.68 4.46 -25.67
C GLY A 794 13.51 4.59 -26.95
N PHE A 795 14.52 5.47 -26.94
CA PHE A 795 15.41 5.68 -28.09
C PHE A 795 16.39 4.50 -28.31
N PHE A 796 16.65 3.72 -27.26
CA PHE A 796 17.55 2.57 -27.31
C PHE A 796 16.77 1.25 -27.37
N PRO A 797 17.35 0.20 -28.00
CA PRO A 797 16.78 -1.16 -27.95
C PRO A 797 16.58 -1.64 -26.51
N GLU A 798 15.53 -2.44 -26.26
CA GLU A 798 15.19 -2.94 -24.91
C GLU A 798 16.33 -3.79 -24.29
N ASP A 799 17.08 -4.51 -25.11
CA ASP A 799 18.20 -5.38 -24.69
C ASP A 799 19.59 -4.70 -24.80
N ALA A 800 19.65 -3.38 -24.99
CA ALA A 800 20.92 -2.69 -25.20
C ALA A 800 21.87 -2.87 -24.00
N THR A 801 23.04 -3.47 -24.25
CA THR A 801 24.09 -3.63 -23.23
C THR A 801 25.00 -2.40 -23.17
N TRP A 802 25.20 -1.87 -21.95
CA TRP A 802 25.91 -0.61 -21.71
C TRP A 802 27.15 -0.80 -20.86
N THR A 803 28.27 -0.23 -21.30
CA THR A 803 29.48 -0.10 -20.48
C THR A 803 29.54 1.27 -19.84
N LYS A 804 29.78 1.31 -18.52
CA LYS A 804 30.06 2.55 -17.80
C LYS A 804 31.50 3.00 -18.09
N LEU A 805 31.65 4.24 -18.52
CA LEU A 805 32.95 4.87 -18.73
C LEU A 805 33.17 5.92 -17.66
N THR A 806 34.35 5.92 -17.07
CA THR A 806 34.85 7.03 -16.26
C THR A 806 35.41 8.10 -17.19
N VAL A 807 35.10 9.37 -16.94
CA VAL A 807 35.67 10.47 -17.72
C VAL A 807 37.15 10.59 -17.37
N GLN A 808 37.97 10.07 -18.27
CA GLN A 808 39.44 10.03 -18.21
C GLN A 808 39.97 10.14 -19.64
N PRO A 809 41.27 10.50 -19.83
CA PRO A 809 41.89 10.49 -21.15
C PRO A 809 41.76 9.11 -21.78
N ALA A 810 41.17 9.05 -22.98
CA ALA A 810 40.97 7.79 -23.67
C ALA A 810 42.32 7.17 -24.02
N LYS A 811 42.49 5.88 -23.71
CA LYS A 811 43.67 5.11 -24.12
C LYS A 811 43.41 4.44 -25.45
N CYS A 812 44.48 4.23 -26.21
CA CYS A 812 44.43 3.44 -27.43
C CYS A 812 44.03 1.99 -27.10
N VAL A 813 42.94 1.49 -27.69
CA VAL A 813 42.44 0.12 -27.46
C VAL A 813 43.44 -0.95 -27.91
N VAL A 814 44.27 -0.63 -28.91
CA VAL A 814 45.25 -1.56 -29.51
C VAL A 814 46.52 -1.67 -28.67
N CYS A 815 47.24 -0.56 -28.47
CA CYS A 815 48.53 -0.61 -27.78
C CYS A 815 48.42 -0.43 -26.26
N ARG A 816 47.31 0.12 -25.76
CA ARG A 816 47.02 0.43 -24.34
C ARG A 816 48.00 1.36 -23.62
N ASN A 817 49.14 1.68 -24.24
CA ASN A 817 50.20 2.53 -23.69
C ASN A 817 50.06 4.00 -24.11
N SER A 818 49.62 4.27 -25.34
CA SER A 818 49.44 5.64 -25.84
C SER A 818 48.01 6.12 -25.58
N LEU A 819 47.84 7.45 -25.41
CA LEU A 819 46.53 8.08 -25.44
C LEU A 819 45.93 7.97 -26.85
N ALA A 820 44.59 8.02 -26.91
CA ALA A 820 43.86 7.96 -28.16
C ALA A 820 43.80 9.34 -28.81
N ASP A 821 44.07 9.38 -30.11
CA ASP A 821 44.06 10.60 -30.91
C ASP A 821 42.86 10.59 -31.86
N VAL A 822 42.32 9.41 -32.17
CA VAL A 822 41.26 9.20 -33.16
C VAL A 822 40.22 8.23 -32.62
N ILE A 823 38.95 8.55 -32.85
CA ILE A 823 37.81 7.65 -32.70
C ILE A 823 37.28 7.30 -34.08
N CYS A 824 37.13 6.01 -34.37
CA CYS A 824 36.50 5.56 -35.60
C CYS A 824 35.11 5.01 -35.30
N HIS A 825 34.06 5.67 -35.79
CA HIS A 825 32.67 5.26 -35.58
C HIS A 825 32.37 3.92 -36.26
N ASP A 826 32.96 3.69 -37.44
CA ASP A 826 32.81 2.46 -38.22
C ASP A 826 33.48 1.25 -37.54
N CYS A 827 34.55 1.47 -36.75
CA CYS A 827 35.16 0.46 -35.87
C CYS A 827 34.42 0.32 -34.53
N ARG A 828 33.07 0.38 -34.54
CA ARG A 828 32.24 0.39 -33.32
C ARG A 828 32.69 1.46 -32.31
N GLY A 829 33.16 2.59 -32.82
CA GLY A 829 33.67 3.68 -32.02
C GLY A 829 35.08 3.49 -31.45
N ASP A 830 35.87 2.47 -31.75
CA ASP A 830 37.13 2.24 -31.03
C ASP A 830 38.10 3.45 -31.03
N SER A 831 38.68 3.75 -29.86
CA SER A 831 39.60 4.86 -29.65
C SER A 831 41.05 4.38 -29.85
N THR A 832 41.79 5.01 -30.75
CA THR A 832 43.13 4.58 -31.16
C THR A 832 44.11 5.76 -31.24
N CYS A 833 45.39 5.51 -30.99
CA CYS A 833 46.43 6.50 -31.28
C CYS A 833 46.67 6.58 -32.79
N THR A 834 47.21 7.69 -33.28
CA THR A 834 47.44 7.95 -34.71
C THR A 834 48.19 6.80 -35.40
N ARG A 835 49.20 6.23 -34.72
CA ARG A 835 50.00 5.11 -35.24
C ARG A 835 49.16 3.85 -35.43
N CYS A 836 48.38 3.48 -34.42
CA CYS A 836 47.53 2.29 -34.46
C CYS A 836 46.33 2.48 -35.40
N PHE A 837 45.78 3.69 -35.48
CA PHE A 837 44.73 4.04 -36.44
C PHE A 837 45.19 3.78 -37.88
N THR A 838 46.34 4.37 -38.26
CA THR A 838 46.92 4.20 -39.60
C THR A 838 47.29 2.74 -39.88
N ALA A 839 47.78 2.01 -38.88
CA ALA A 839 48.10 0.59 -39.04
C ALA A 839 46.85 -0.29 -39.27
N LEU A 840 45.76 -0.04 -38.51
CA LEU A 840 44.50 -0.78 -38.66
C LEU A 840 43.80 -0.47 -39.99
N HIS A 841 43.77 0.81 -40.39
CA HIS A 841 43.08 1.26 -41.60
C HIS A 841 43.91 1.09 -42.89
N ARG A 842 45.13 0.55 -42.80
CA ARG A 842 45.87 0.04 -43.99
C ARG A 842 45.33 -1.31 -44.49
N ASN A 843 44.57 -2.04 -43.67
CA ASN A 843 43.98 -3.30 -44.07
C ASN A 843 42.80 -3.05 -45.02
N LYS A 844 42.79 -3.68 -46.20
CA LYS A 844 41.73 -3.53 -47.22
C LYS A 844 40.31 -3.77 -46.71
N ARG A 845 40.13 -4.54 -45.62
CA ARG A 845 38.81 -4.81 -45.02
C ARG A 845 38.24 -3.65 -44.20
N ILE A 846 39.08 -2.73 -43.74
CA ILE A 846 38.75 -1.63 -42.81
C ILE A 846 39.13 -0.26 -43.42
N ALA A 847 39.88 -0.26 -44.53
CA ALA A 847 40.34 0.94 -45.22
C ALA A 847 39.22 1.88 -45.71
N ASP A 848 38.01 1.35 -45.89
CA ASP A 848 36.86 2.13 -46.37
C ASP A 848 36.10 2.87 -45.25
N HIS A 849 36.55 2.77 -44.00
CA HIS A 849 35.95 3.52 -42.89
C HIS A 849 36.22 5.02 -43.05
N LYS A 850 35.14 5.81 -43.14
CA LYS A 850 35.20 7.25 -43.44
C LYS A 850 34.71 8.11 -42.28
N GLN A 851 34.02 7.52 -41.30
CA GLN A 851 33.49 8.25 -40.16
C GLN A 851 34.45 8.14 -38.97
N PHE A 852 35.31 9.14 -38.80
CA PHE A 852 36.21 9.25 -37.65
C PHE A 852 36.33 10.70 -37.14
N GLU A 853 36.60 10.83 -35.85
CA GLU A 853 36.75 12.09 -35.12
C GLU A 853 38.14 12.15 -34.47
N TRP A 854 38.80 13.31 -34.57
CA TRP A 854 40.08 13.55 -33.90
C TRP A 854 39.85 14.11 -32.50
N LEU A 855 40.53 13.52 -31.52
CA LEU A 855 40.44 13.92 -30.10
C LEU A 855 41.50 14.94 -29.68
N ILE A 856 42.33 15.42 -30.62
CA ILE A 856 43.36 16.41 -30.36
C ILE A 856 43.02 17.67 -31.14
N ASN A 857 43.06 18.82 -30.49
CA ASN A 857 42.98 20.11 -31.15
C ASN A 857 44.27 20.37 -31.93
N ARG A 858 44.37 19.88 -33.17
CA ARG A 858 45.51 20.22 -34.05
C ARG A 858 45.34 21.65 -34.56
N PRO A 859 46.32 22.56 -34.40
CA PRO A 859 46.39 23.74 -35.26
C PRO A 859 46.53 23.25 -36.70
N ALA A 860 45.72 23.81 -37.60
CA ALA A 860 45.65 23.39 -38.99
C ALA A 860 47.02 23.54 -39.68
N ILE A 861 47.79 22.45 -39.75
CA ILE A 861 48.95 22.34 -40.63
C ILE A 861 48.57 21.42 -41.79
N GLY A 862 48.10 22.05 -42.88
CA GLY A 862 48.47 21.67 -44.24
C GLY A 862 48.15 20.28 -44.76
N LEU A 863 46.97 19.70 -44.48
CA LEU A 863 46.43 18.60 -45.28
C LEU A 863 45.01 18.95 -45.72
N THR A 864 44.84 19.15 -47.02
CA THR A 864 43.58 19.43 -47.70
C THR A 864 42.55 18.33 -47.43
N PRO A 865 41.32 18.65 -47.00
CA PRO A 865 40.25 17.65 -46.89
C PRO A 865 39.70 17.32 -48.29
N PRO A 866 39.22 16.08 -48.54
CA PRO A 866 38.52 15.77 -49.77
C PRO A 866 37.16 16.49 -49.78
N SER A 867 36.89 17.16 -50.88
CA SER A 867 35.62 17.84 -51.18
C SER A 867 34.45 16.86 -51.17
N SER A 868 33.56 16.96 -50.18
CA SER A 868 32.10 16.72 -50.30
C SER A 868 31.42 16.56 -48.94
N TRP A 869 31.15 17.65 -48.23
CA TRP A 869 30.03 17.73 -47.28
C TRP A 869 29.36 19.11 -47.39
N PRO A 870 28.02 19.18 -47.45
CA PRO A 870 27.32 20.44 -47.58
C PRO A 870 27.34 21.20 -46.25
N THR A 871 27.85 22.42 -46.30
CA THR A 871 27.72 23.42 -45.23
C THR A 871 26.26 23.82 -45.08
N SER A 872 25.60 23.29 -44.05
CA SER A 872 24.37 23.90 -43.53
C SER A 872 24.76 24.91 -42.46
N SER A 873 24.80 26.18 -42.87
CA SER A 873 24.86 27.34 -41.98
C SER A 873 23.54 27.45 -41.21
N PRO A 874 23.55 27.77 -39.90
CA PRO A 874 22.33 28.15 -39.20
C PRO A 874 22.02 29.60 -39.56
N THR A 875 21.10 29.79 -40.51
CA THR A 875 20.43 31.08 -40.69
C THR A 875 19.70 31.45 -39.41
N SER A 876 20.11 32.55 -38.82
CA SER A 876 19.32 33.36 -37.90
C SER A 876 17.95 33.64 -38.53
N ARG A 877 16.89 33.14 -37.89
CA ARG A 877 15.55 33.72 -38.00
C ARG A 877 15.20 34.33 -36.66
N ALA A 878 15.51 35.62 -36.58
CA ALA A 878 14.70 36.53 -35.78
C ALA A 878 13.26 36.45 -36.29
N ALA A 879 12.32 36.24 -35.38
CA ALA A 879 10.90 36.42 -35.62
C ALA A 879 10.39 37.41 -34.58
N SER A 880 9.99 38.57 -35.10
CA SER A 880 8.77 39.27 -34.74
C SER A 880 7.59 38.34 -34.45
#